data_AF-A0A7Z9G131-F1
#
_entry.id   AF-A0A7Z9G131-F1
#
_cell.length_a   1.000
_cell.length_b   1.000
_cell.length_c   1.000
_cell.angle_alpha   90.00
_cell.angle_beta   90.00
_cell.angle_gamma   90.00
#
_symmetry.space_group_name_H-M   'P 1'
#
loop_
_entity.id
_entity.type
_entity.pdbx_description
1 polymer ?
#
loop_
_entity_poly.entity_id
_entity_poly.type
_entity_poly.pdbx_seq_one_letter_code
_entity_poly.pdbx_strand_id
1 'polypeptide(L)'
;MNKERQQPNSQQSLSPSVDIEDKLRQAISLYQSDQLQQAEQICQQILRSYPQHAEAFHLLGIIAYQVGENKVAIGLITQAIEIDSNKYMFFNSLGSALQGQGRLEESIQAFNQALKIQPQFAEAHYNKGNTLQVQGKLEEAIDAYQQAIHIQPDDAEAYSNLGNALQEQGRLEESIQAYQQAIHLQPNHAEAYSNLGIVLKEQGRLEESIQAYHQAIHIQPNHLKAYYNLGNALREQERLEESIQAYHQAIHIQPNHPEAYSNLGVALQEQGKLEESIQTYHQAIHIQPNHPEAYSNLGVALQEQGRLEESIQAYHQAIHLQPNHAEAYSNLGIILLLKGNLLQGWKEYEWRWKCADFNSENRNFPQLSWNGTDLNDKSILIWAEQGIGDEIMFTSILPTLSQMTERIIIECNIRLVPLFQRSFPQIQSFSRQNPPNLQLLNPDIDYQIPMGSLGQWLRTDEDSFEESKQPYLTACANRSAKIRKRYQILADGKLLVGISWKSTGINQRRALLKSTILEDWTSILSQQECYFINLQYGDVKEELEQFHLQTDLMIYQDEEIDSLQNLDDFAAQVSALDLVISIDNMTVHMAGALGKKVWTLLPYIPDWRWMLDREDTPWYPSMRLFRQSETGDWSRVFAQVRSELEQYMEHSTAE
;
A
#
# COMPACT_ATOMS: atom_id res chain seq x y z
N MET A 1 -73.96 -81.63 -21.64
CA MET A 1 -74.43 -80.23 -21.55
C MET A 1 -73.77 -79.62 -20.32
N ASN A 2 -72.89 -78.64 -20.35
CA ASN A 2 -72.50 -77.68 -21.38
C ASN A 2 -70.99 -77.39 -21.26
N LYS A 3 -70.32 -77.32 -22.41
CA LYS A 3 -69.07 -76.58 -22.63
C LYS A 3 -69.43 -75.13 -22.96
N GLU A 4 -68.41 -74.27 -22.94
CA GLU A 4 -68.32 -72.90 -23.50
C GLU A 4 -68.69 -71.78 -22.52
N ARG A 5 -67.93 -70.69 -22.34
CA ARG A 5 -66.77 -70.13 -23.06
C ARG A 5 -66.03 -69.16 -22.12
N GLN A 6 -64.70 -69.27 -22.06
CA GLN A 6 -63.82 -68.21 -21.56
C GLN A 6 -63.77 -67.10 -22.62
N GLN A 7 -63.96 -65.85 -22.20
CA GLN A 7 -63.62 -64.67 -23.01
C GLN A 7 -62.12 -64.39 -22.86
N PRO A 8 -61.35 -64.22 -23.95
CA PRO A 8 -59.96 -63.82 -23.86
C PRO A 8 -59.82 -62.31 -23.60
N ASN A 9 -58.92 -61.98 -22.68
CA ASN A 9 -58.39 -60.64 -22.44
C ASN A 9 -57.99 -59.98 -23.76
N SER A 10 -58.62 -58.85 -24.07
CA SER A 10 -58.11 -57.89 -25.03
C SER A 10 -56.85 -57.24 -24.46
N GLN A 11 -55.67 -57.75 -24.85
CA GLN A 11 -54.45 -56.95 -24.84
C GLN A 11 -54.68 -55.76 -25.77
N GLN A 12 -54.89 -54.56 -25.19
CA GLN A 12 -54.78 -53.31 -25.92
C GLN A 12 -53.34 -53.21 -26.42
N SER A 13 -53.12 -53.46 -27.71
CA SER A 13 -51.89 -53.07 -28.38
C SER A 13 -51.82 -51.55 -28.36
N LEU A 14 -51.02 -50.99 -27.47
CA LEU A 14 -50.68 -49.56 -27.45
C LEU A 14 -50.08 -49.19 -28.81
N SER A 15 -50.48 -48.05 -29.36
CA SER A 15 -49.90 -47.54 -30.59
C SER A 15 -48.39 -47.30 -30.40
N PRO A 16 -47.55 -47.53 -31.44
CA PRO A 16 -46.09 -47.36 -31.33
C PRO A 16 -45.64 -46.01 -30.79
N SER A 17 -46.44 -44.94 -30.98
CA SER A 17 -46.17 -43.61 -30.45
C SER A 17 -46.25 -43.51 -28.92
N VAL A 18 -47.16 -44.25 -28.29
CA VAL A 18 -47.38 -44.19 -26.83
C VAL A 18 -46.25 -44.89 -26.06
N ASP A 19 -45.73 -45.99 -26.62
CA ASP A 19 -44.59 -46.73 -26.03
C ASP A 19 -43.27 -45.91 -26.02
N ILE A 20 -43.08 -45.00 -26.99
CA ILE A 20 -41.89 -44.14 -27.07
C ILE A 20 -41.97 -43.00 -26.07
N GLU A 21 -43.12 -42.34 -25.97
CA GLU A 21 -43.32 -41.25 -25.00
C GLU A 21 -43.11 -41.77 -23.56
N ASP A 22 -43.57 -42.97 -23.26
CA ASP A 22 -43.35 -43.61 -21.95
C ASP A 22 -41.86 -43.91 -21.70
N LYS A 23 -41.13 -44.41 -22.70
CA LYS A 23 -39.66 -44.61 -22.62
C LYS A 23 -38.90 -43.31 -22.46
N LEU A 24 -39.30 -42.25 -23.16
CA LEU A 24 -38.68 -40.93 -23.04
C LEU A 24 -38.93 -40.34 -21.64
N ARG A 25 -40.15 -40.44 -21.11
CA ARG A 25 -40.46 -40.05 -19.73
C ARG A 25 -39.63 -40.83 -18.72
N GLN A 26 -39.46 -42.14 -18.94
CA GLN A 26 -38.59 -42.97 -18.12
C GLN A 26 -37.14 -42.48 -18.17
N ALA A 27 -36.59 -42.20 -19.36
CA ALA A 27 -35.23 -41.70 -19.52
C ALA A 27 -35.04 -40.35 -18.81
N ILE A 28 -36.00 -39.43 -18.92
CA ILE A 28 -35.99 -38.14 -18.21
C ILE A 28 -36.03 -38.36 -16.69
N SER A 29 -36.87 -39.26 -16.19
CA SER A 29 -36.93 -39.57 -14.76
C SER A 29 -35.63 -40.16 -14.23
N LEU A 30 -34.97 -41.01 -15.02
CA LEU A 30 -33.66 -41.58 -14.67
C LEU A 30 -32.57 -40.50 -14.66
N TYR A 31 -32.57 -39.60 -15.65
CA TYR A 31 -31.69 -38.43 -15.69
C TYR A 31 -31.88 -37.54 -14.45
N GLN A 32 -33.13 -37.21 -14.12
CA GLN A 32 -33.47 -36.42 -12.92
C GLN A 32 -33.05 -37.11 -11.60
N SER A 33 -32.89 -38.45 -11.61
CA SER A 33 -32.43 -39.23 -10.48
C SER A 33 -30.91 -39.51 -10.50
N ASP A 34 -30.17 -38.80 -11.37
CA ASP A 34 -28.72 -38.94 -11.60
C ASP A 34 -28.27 -40.34 -12.06
N GLN A 35 -29.19 -41.13 -12.62
CA GLN A 35 -28.91 -42.46 -13.19
C GLN A 35 -28.52 -42.35 -14.66
N LEU A 36 -27.46 -41.59 -14.94
CA LEU A 36 -27.05 -41.16 -16.28
C LEU A 36 -26.86 -42.31 -17.26
N GLN A 37 -26.17 -43.38 -16.86
CA GLN A 37 -25.94 -44.55 -17.74
C GLN A 37 -27.24 -45.26 -18.15
N GLN A 38 -28.22 -45.33 -17.24
CA GLN A 38 -29.50 -45.98 -17.53
C GLN A 38 -30.36 -45.09 -18.44
N ALA A 39 -30.37 -43.77 -18.20
CA ALA A 39 -31.00 -42.80 -19.07
C ALA A 39 -30.41 -42.85 -20.49
N GLU A 40 -29.08 -42.91 -20.60
CA GLU A 40 -28.36 -43.03 -21.86
C GLU A 40 -28.76 -44.29 -22.63
N GLN A 41 -28.81 -45.44 -21.95
CA GLN A 41 -29.21 -46.72 -22.56
C GLN A 41 -30.63 -46.66 -23.14
N ILE A 42 -31.58 -46.04 -22.42
CA ILE A 42 -32.96 -45.90 -22.91
C ILE A 42 -33.02 -44.97 -24.12
N CYS A 43 -32.30 -43.84 -24.10
CA CYS A 43 -32.23 -42.96 -25.27
C CYS A 43 -31.62 -43.66 -26.50
N GLN A 44 -30.56 -44.45 -26.31
CA GLN A 44 -29.99 -45.26 -27.39
C GLN A 44 -30.99 -46.30 -27.93
N GLN A 45 -31.81 -46.91 -27.08
CA GLN A 45 -32.87 -47.83 -27.50
C GLN A 45 -33.98 -47.12 -28.30
N ILE A 46 -34.35 -45.90 -27.90
CA ILE A 46 -35.28 -45.05 -28.64
C ILE A 46 -34.68 -44.76 -30.03
N LEU A 47 -33.41 -44.34 -30.11
CA LEU A 47 -32.76 -44.01 -31.38
C LEU A 47 -32.52 -45.23 -32.31
N ARG A 48 -32.32 -46.43 -31.76
CA ARG A 48 -32.29 -47.68 -32.57
C ARG A 48 -33.63 -47.97 -33.23
N SER A 49 -34.72 -47.62 -32.56
CA SER A 49 -36.08 -47.87 -33.04
C SER A 49 -36.59 -46.72 -33.91
N TYR A 50 -36.16 -45.49 -33.62
CA TYR A 50 -36.55 -44.24 -34.26
C TYR A 50 -35.32 -43.33 -34.42
N PRO A 51 -34.56 -43.49 -35.52
CA PRO A 51 -33.30 -42.77 -35.72
C PRO A 51 -33.40 -41.24 -35.86
N GLN A 52 -34.62 -40.70 -35.99
CA GLN A 52 -34.89 -39.25 -36.12
C GLN A 52 -35.73 -38.74 -34.93
N HIS A 53 -35.37 -39.12 -33.70
CA HIS A 53 -36.06 -38.66 -32.50
C HIS A 53 -35.29 -37.51 -31.83
N ALA A 54 -35.77 -36.28 -31.98
CA ALA A 54 -35.06 -35.08 -31.53
C ALA A 54 -34.82 -35.04 -30.01
N GLU A 55 -35.84 -35.33 -29.20
CA GLU A 55 -35.73 -35.28 -27.74
C GLU A 55 -34.78 -36.34 -27.15
N ALA A 56 -34.66 -37.51 -27.80
CA ALA A 56 -33.70 -38.53 -27.38
C ALA A 56 -32.25 -38.10 -27.67
N PHE A 57 -32.01 -37.44 -28.82
CA PHE A 57 -30.71 -36.82 -29.12
C PHE A 57 -30.39 -35.66 -28.16
N HIS A 58 -31.36 -34.80 -27.86
CA HIS A 58 -31.19 -33.70 -26.91
C HIS A 58 -30.85 -34.22 -25.51
N LEU A 59 -31.56 -35.23 -25.00
CA LEU A 59 -31.28 -35.79 -23.68
C LEU A 59 -29.90 -36.46 -23.62
N LEU A 60 -29.49 -37.21 -24.65
CA LEU A 60 -28.11 -37.72 -24.74
C LEU A 60 -27.07 -36.60 -24.78
N GLY A 61 -27.38 -35.50 -25.46
CA GLY A 61 -26.52 -34.34 -25.51
C GLY A 61 -26.35 -33.65 -24.16
N ILE A 62 -27.43 -33.51 -23.39
CA ILE A 62 -27.38 -32.98 -22.01
C ILE A 62 -26.57 -33.91 -21.10
N ILE A 63 -26.78 -35.24 -21.19
CA ILE A 63 -26.01 -36.23 -20.44
C ILE A 63 -24.51 -36.09 -20.78
N ALA A 64 -24.16 -36.00 -22.08
CA ALA A 64 -22.79 -35.81 -22.53
C ALA A 64 -22.16 -34.51 -22.00
N TYR A 65 -22.94 -33.42 -21.94
CA TYR A 65 -22.49 -32.16 -21.36
C TYR A 65 -22.21 -32.30 -19.85
N GLN A 66 -23.12 -32.96 -19.11
CA GLN A 66 -22.97 -33.17 -17.67
C GLN A 66 -21.71 -33.99 -17.31
N VAL A 67 -21.31 -34.94 -18.16
CA VAL A 67 -20.07 -35.72 -17.96
C VAL A 67 -18.81 -35.05 -18.54
N GLY A 68 -18.92 -33.82 -19.07
CA GLY A 68 -17.81 -33.02 -19.59
C GLY A 68 -17.42 -33.30 -21.05
N GLU A 69 -18.18 -34.13 -21.77
CA GLU A 69 -17.94 -34.48 -23.17
C GLU A 69 -18.56 -33.43 -24.11
N ASN A 70 -18.10 -32.18 -23.99
CA ASN A 70 -18.70 -31.01 -24.66
C ASN A 70 -18.78 -31.15 -26.19
N LYS A 71 -17.78 -31.79 -26.82
CA LYS A 71 -17.80 -32.05 -28.27
C LYS A 71 -18.91 -33.01 -28.69
N VAL A 72 -19.11 -34.07 -27.90
CA VAL A 72 -20.16 -35.07 -28.14
C VAL A 72 -21.53 -34.43 -27.90
N ALA A 73 -21.67 -33.65 -26.82
CA ALA A 73 -22.86 -32.89 -26.51
C ALA A 73 -23.29 -31.98 -27.67
N ILE A 74 -22.37 -31.17 -28.21
CA ILE A 74 -22.63 -30.28 -29.34
C ILE A 74 -23.12 -31.07 -30.56
N GLY A 75 -22.47 -32.19 -30.89
CA GLY A 75 -22.87 -33.04 -32.02
C GLY A 75 -24.29 -33.59 -31.88
N LEU A 76 -24.62 -34.15 -30.72
CA LEU A 76 -25.93 -34.73 -30.42
C LEU A 76 -27.04 -33.66 -30.38
N ILE A 77 -26.78 -32.51 -29.77
CA ILE A 77 -27.75 -31.41 -29.69
C ILE A 77 -27.97 -30.79 -31.08
N THR A 78 -26.93 -30.68 -31.90
CA THR A 78 -27.06 -30.21 -33.30
C THR A 78 -27.95 -31.15 -34.11
N GLN A 79 -27.80 -32.47 -33.95
CA GLN A 79 -28.70 -33.45 -34.57
C GLN A 79 -30.16 -33.29 -34.09
N ALA A 80 -30.39 -33.00 -32.81
CA ALA A 80 -31.73 -32.71 -32.30
C ALA A 80 -32.33 -31.46 -32.97
N ILE A 81 -31.54 -30.40 -33.16
CA ILE A 81 -31.96 -29.15 -33.81
C ILE A 81 -32.24 -29.35 -35.31
N GLU A 82 -31.45 -30.17 -36.00
CA GLU A 82 -31.67 -30.51 -37.41
C GLU A 82 -32.99 -31.26 -37.63
N ILE A 83 -33.43 -32.04 -36.63
CA ILE A 83 -34.71 -32.77 -36.66
C ILE A 83 -35.88 -31.86 -36.28
N ASP A 84 -35.75 -31.06 -35.22
CA ASP A 84 -36.75 -30.08 -34.79
C ASP A 84 -36.12 -28.76 -34.34
N SER A 85 -36.14 -27.78 -35.24
CA SER A 85 -35.56 -26.45 -35.02
C SER A 85 -36.48 -25.48 -34.27
N ASN A 86 -37.66 -25.91 -33.80
CA ASN A 86 -38.63 -25.04 -33.10
C ASN A 86 -38.55 -25.18 -31.57
N LYS A 87 -37.63 -25.99 -31.03
CA LYS A 87 -37.46 -26.21 -29.60
C LYS A 87 -36.36 -25.32 -29.02
N TYR A 88 -36.75 -24.23 -28.35
CA TYR A 88 -35.80 -23.28 -27.74
C TYR A 88 -34.83 -23.94 -26.74
N MET A 89 -35.27 -24.98 -26.02
CA MET A 89 -34.44 -25.72 -25.07
C MET A 89 -33.20 -26.35 -25.72
N PHE A 90 -33.29 -26.79 -26.99
CA PHE A 90 -32.17 -27.39 -27.69
C PHE A 90 -31.07 -26.34 -27.93
N PHE A 91 -31.46 -25.14 -28.35
CA PHE A 91 -30.54 -24.03 -28.56
C PHE A 91 -29.90 -23.54 -27.27
N ASN A 92 -30.63 -23.53 -26.14
CA ASN A 92 -30.05 -23.22 -24.83
C ASN A 92 -29.01 -24.24 -24.41
N SER A 93 -29.32 -25.54 -24.49
CA SER A 93 -28.34 -26.59 -24.18
C SER A 93 -27.14 -26.57 -25.14
N LEU A 94 -27.34 -26.24 -26.41
CA LEU A 94 -26.25 -26.03 -27.37
C LEU A 94 -25.35 -24.88 -26.94
N GLY A 95 -25.94 -23.76 -26.51
CA GLY A 95 -25.21 -22.60 -25.99
C GLY A 95 -24.33 -22.97 -24.80
N SER A 96 -24.89 -23.63 -23.79
CA SER A 96 -24.13 -24.10 -22.61
C SER A 96 -22.97 -25.03 -23.00
N ALA A 97 -23.19 -25.98 -23.91
CA ALA A 97 -22.14 -26.89 -24.39
C ALA A 97 -21.04 -26.17 -25.19
N LEU A 98 -21.41 -25.18 -26.02
CA LEU A 98 -20.46 -24.33 -26.76
C LEU A 98 -19.64 -23.44 -25.81
N GLN A 99 -20.26 -22.89 -24.77
CA GLN A 99 -19.59 -22.14 -23.72
C GLN A 99 -18.55 -23.01 -23.00
N GLY A 100 -18.92 -24.23 -22.60
CA GLY A 100 -17.99 -25.20 -22.00
C GLY A 100 -16.83 -25.60 -22.91
N GLN A 101 -16.97 -25.44 -24.23
CA GLN A 101 -15.89 -25.64 -25.21
C GLN A 101 -15.07 -24.36 -25.51
N GLY A 102 -15.38 -23.22 -24.87
CA GLY A 102 -14.76 -21.92 -25.13
C GLY A 102 -15.20 -21.25 -26.45
N ARG A 103 -16.23 -21.77 -27.13
CA ARG A 103 -16.77 -21.22 -28.38
C ARG A 103 -17.83 -20.14 -28.06
N LEU A 104 -17.38 -19.06 -27.43
CA LEU A 104 -18.24 -18.07 -26.79
C LEU A 104 -19.20 -17.35 -27.77
N GLU A 105 -18.74 -17.01 -28.97
CA GLU A 105 -19.58 -16.31 -29.96
C GLU A 105 -20.70 -17.21 -30.49
N GLU A 106 -20.39 -18.47 -30.76
CA GLU A 106 -21.39 -19.45 -31.20
C GLU A 106 -22.38 -19.79 -30.07
N SER A 107 -21.91 -19.78 -28.81
CA SER A 107 -22.76 -19.91 -27.64
C SER A 107 -23.80 -18.78 -27.57
N ILE A 108 -23.37 -17.52 -27.71
CA ILE A 108 -24.26 -16.36 -27.73
C ILE A 108 -25.27 -16.45 -28.89
N GLN A 109 -24.82 -16.89 -30.07
CA GLN A 109 -25.72 -17.11 -31.21
C GLN A 109 -26.78 -18.17 -30.91
N ALA A 110 -26.40 -19.27 -30.27
CA ALA A 110 -27.34 -20.32 -29.85
C ALA A 110 -28.36 -19.78 -28.84
N PHE A 111 -27.94 -19.04 -27.80
CA PHE A 111 -28.87 -18.39 -26.87
C PHE A 111 -29.80 -17.38 -27.56
N ASN A 112 -29.30 -16.58 -28.51
CA ASN A 112 -30.12 -15.68 -29.30
C ASN A 112 -31.19 -16.43 -30.14
N GLN A 113 -30.88 -17.61 -30.68
CA GLN A 113 -31.89 -18.45 -31.34
C GLN A 113 -32.93 -18.98 -30.36
N ALA A 114 -32.51 -19.43 -29.16
CA ALA A 114 -33.44 -19.84 -28.11
C ALA A 114 -34.41 -18.70 -27.76
N LEU A 115 -33.89 -17.49 -27.56
CA LEU A 115 -34.66 -16.28 -27.24
C LEU A 115 -35.52 -15.77 -28.40
N LYS A 116 -35.13 -16.03 -29.65
CA LYS A 116 -35.96 -15.74 -30.83
C LYS A 116 -37.22 -16.62 -30.86
N ILE A 117 -37.08 -17.89 -30.45
CA ILE A 117 -38.20 -18.85 -30.38
C ILE A 117 -39.06 -18.57 -29.15
N GLN A 118 -38.44 -18.34 -27.99
CA GLN A 118 -39.10 -18.06 -26.72
C GLN A 118 -38.45 -16.85 -26.02
N PRO A 119 -38.96 -15.62 -26.23
CA PRO A 119 -38.38 -14.41 -25.64
C PRO A 119 -38.44 -14.36 -24.11
N GLN A 120 -39.46 -14.99 -23.51
CA GLN A 120 -39.65 -15.08 -22.06
C GLN A 120 -38.98 -16.35 -21.50
N PHE A 121 -37.69 -16.54 -21.78
CA PHE A 121 -36.92 -17.65 -21.24
C PHE A 121 -35.74 -17.13 -20.42
N ALA A 122 -35.96 -17.03 -19.10
CA ALA A 122 -35.00 -16.44 -18.16
C ALA A 122 -33.62 -17.13 -18.20
N GLU A 123 -33.60 -18.47 -18.23
CA GLU A 123 -32.37 -19.26 -18.23
C GLU A 123 -31.46 -18.94 -19.44
N ALA A 124 -32.03 -18.73 -20.64
CA ALA A 124 -31.23 -18.36 -21.81
C ALA A 124 -30.68 -16.92 -21.73
N HIS A 125 -31.41 -15.98 -21.12
CA HIS A 125 -30.88 -14.65 -20.82
C HIS A 125 -29.76 -14.71 -19.79
N TYR A 126 -29.95 -15.46 -18.71
CA TYR A 126 -28.94 -15.68 -17.67
C TYR A 126 -27.66 -16.32 -18.23
N ASN A 127 -27.77 -17.42 -18.97
CA ASN A 127 -26.62 -18.12 -19.58
C ASN A 127 -25.91 -17.26 -20.64
N LYS A 128 -26.67 -16.46 -21.39
CA LYS A 128 -26.12 -15.46 -22.31
C LYS A 128 -25.33 -14.39 -21.54
N GLY A 129 -25.86 -13.89 -20.43
CA GLY A 129 -25.18 -12.96 -19.53
C GLY A 129 -23.83 -13.51 -19.04
N ASN A 130 -23.82 -14.75 -18.53
CA ASN A 130 -22.60 -15.44 -18.10
C ASN A 130 -21.56 -15.51 -19.23
N THR A 131 -22.00 -15.81 -20.45
CA THR A 131 -21.09 -15.90 -21.62
C THR A 131 -20.54 -14.54 -22.04
N LEU A 132 -21.38 -13.49 -22.00
CA LEU A 132 -20.99 -12.12 -22.33
C LEU A 132 -20.00 -11.54 -21.31
N GLN A 133 -20.19 -11.85 -20.02
CA GLN A 133 -19.26 -11.45 -18.96
C GLN A 133 -17.88 -12.07 -19.18
N VAL A 134 -17.80 -13.37 -19.52
CA VAL A 134 -16.53 -14.04 -19.87
C VAL A 134 -15.87 -13.39 -21.10
N GLN A 135 -16.63 -12.84 -22.04
CA GLN A 135 -16.10 -12.07 -23.18
C GLN A 135 -15.67 -10.63 -22.82
N GLY A 136 -15.93 -10.16 -21.60
CA GLY A 136 -15.71 -8.78 -21.18
C GLY A 136 -16.74 -7.78 -21.71
N LYS A 137 -17.86 -8.25 -22.30
CA LYS A 137 -18.97 -7.41 -22.80
C LYS A 137 -19.92 -7.09 -21.64
N LEU A 138 -19.43 -6.31 -20.67
CA LEU A 138 -20.09 -6.10 -19.37
C LEU A 138 -21.49 -5.46 -19.49
N GLU A 139 -21.68 -4.44 -20.33
CA GLU A 139 -22.99 -3.80 -20.49
C GLU A 139 -24.04 -4.77 -21.06
N GLU A 140 -23.67 -5.55 -22.08
CA GLU A 140 -24.57 -6.55 -22.65
C GLU A 140 -24.87 -7.68 -21.65
N ALA A 141 -23.91 -8.03 -20.78
CA ALA A 141 -24.10 -9.01 -19.73
C ALA A 141 -25.11 -8.51 -18.67
N ILE A 142 -24.96 -7.25 -18.24
CA ILE A 142 -25.87 -6.57 -17.32
C ILE A 142 -27.28 -6.54 -17.89
N ASP A 143 -27.45 -6.13 -19.14
CA ASP A 143 -28.74 -6.15 -19.83
C ASP A 143 -29.36 -7.56 -19.83
N ALA A 144 -28.57 -8.58 -20.14
CA ALA A 144 -29.04 -9.96 -20.18
C ALA A 144 -29.48 -10.46 -18.78
N TYR A 145 -28.72 -10.17 -17.72
CA TYR A 145 -29.14 -10.52 -16.35
C TYR A 145 -30.40 -9.77 -15.92
N GLN A 146 -30.52 -8.48 -16.26
CA GLN A 146 -31.73 -7.70 -15.98
C GLN A 146 -32.96 -8.27 -16.70
N GLN A 147 -32.81 -8.74 -17.94
CA GLN A 147 -33.90 -9.44 -18.64
C GLN A 147 -34.26 -10.77 -17.95
N ALA A 148 -33.26 -11.55 -17.51
CA ALA A 148 -33.51 -12.77 -16.75
C ALA A 148 -34.29 -12.50 -15.46
N ILE A 149 -33.85 -11.50 -14.68
CA ILE A 149 -34.50 -11.05 -13.43
C ILE A 149 -35.91 -10.49 -13.70
N HIS A 150 -36.12 -9.76 -14.79
CA HIS A 150 -37.44 -9.25 -15.15
C HIS A 150 -38.44 -10.38 -15.39
N ILE A 151 -37.98 -11.48 -15.99
CA ILE A 151 -38.80 -12.68 -16.24
C ILE A 151 -38.96 -13.52 -14.97
N GLN A 152 -37.90 -13.66 -14.18
CA GLN A 152 -37.85 -14.45 -12.94
C GLN A 152 -37.26 -13.61 -11.78
N PRO A 153 -38.10 -12.85 -11.06
CA PRO A 153 -37.62 -11.91 -10.03
C PRO A 153 -37.09 -12.55 -8.75
N ASP A 154 -37.24 -13.87 -8.58
CA ASP A 154 -36.85 -14.64 -7.40
C ASP A 154 -35.55 -15.44 -7.59
N ASP A 155 -34.80 -15.18 -8.67
CA ASP A 155 -33.51 -15.82 -8.95
C ASP A 155 -32.34 -15.10 -8.25
N ALA A 156 -31.94 -15.61 -7.09
CA ALA A 156 -30.82 -15.07 -6.32
C ALA A 156 -29.47 -15.13 -7.06
N GLU A 157 -29.24 -16.15 -7.90
CA GLU A 157 -27.99 -16.30 -8.66
C GLU A 157 -27.90 -15.25 -9.77
N ALA A 158 -29.01 -14.93 -10.42
CA ALA A 158 -29.06 -13.86 -11.42
C ALA A 158 -28.73 -12.49 -10.80
N TYR A 159 -29.22 -12.20 -9.59
CA TYR A 159 -28.83 -10.99 -8.86
C TYR A 159 -27.36 -10.99 -8.44
N SER A 160 -26.83 -12.13 -7.99
CA SER A 160 -25.41 -12.27 -7.63
C SER A 160 -24.50 -11.99 -8.83
N ASN A 161 -24.80 -12.58 -9.99
CA ASN A 161 -24.03 -12.37 -11.22
C ASN A 161 -24.19 -10.97 -11.82
N LEU A 162 -25.38 -10.37 -11.69
CA LEU A 162 -25.58 -8.95 -11.99
C LEU A 162 -24.66 -8.08 -11.11
N GLY A 163 -24.58 -8.38 -9.81
CA GLY A 163 -23.68 -7.71 -8.87
C GLY A 163 -22.22 -7.81 -9.30
N ASN A 164 -21.75 -9.00 -9.69
CA ASN A 164 -20.39 -9.23 -10.18
C ASN A 164 -20.09 -8.35 -11.43
N ALA A 165 -20.98 -8.37 -12.42
CA ALA A 165 -20.79 -7.60 -13.66
C ALA A 165 -20.81 -6.08 -13.41
N LEU A 166 -21.66 -5.60 -12.50
CA LEU A 166 -21.72 -4.19 -12.10
C LEU A 166 -20.44 -3.75 -11.36
N GLN A 167 -19.89 -4.62 -10.51
CA GLN A 167 -18.61 -4.37 -9.83
C GLN A 167 -17.46 -4.25 -10.84
N GLU A 168 -17.34 -5.20 -11.77
CA GLU A 168 -16.31 -5.17 -12.81
C GLU A 168 -16.39 -3.90 -13.69
N GLN A 169 -17.60 -3.32 -13.84
CA GLN A 169 -17.83 -2.06 -14.54
C GLN A 169 -17.59 -0.81 -13.67
N GLY A 170 -17.38 -0.95 -12.36
CA GLY A 170 -17.22 0.16 -11.42
C GLY A 170 -18.53 0.80 -10.94
N ARG A 171 -19.69 0.18 -11.21
CA ARG A 171 -21.02 0.62 -10.74
C ARG A 171 -21.31 0.07 -9.34
N LEU A 172 -20.50 0.49 -8.38
CA LEU A 172 -20.42 -0.12 -7.04
C LEU A 172 -21.75 -0.07 -6.26
N GLU A 173 -22.51 1.03 -6.33
CA GLU A 173 -23.77 1.13 -5.58
C GLU A 173 -24.86 0.20 -6.12
N GLU A 174 -24.94 0.05 -7.44
CA GLU A 174 -25.88 -0.88 -8.08
C GLU A 174 -25.47 -2.32 -7.82
N SER A 175 -24.16 -2.60 -7.76
CA SER A 175 -23.62 -3.91 -7.38
C SER A 175 -24.04 -4.29 -5.95
N ILE A 176 -23.93 -3.35 -5.00
CA ILE A 176 -24.40 -3.56 -3.61
C ILE A 176 -25.89 -3.89 -3.57
N GLN A 177 -26.72 -3.14 -4.31
CA GLN A 177 -28.16 -3.40 -4.37
C GLN A 177 -28.46 -4.79 -4.93
N ALA A 178 -27.75 -5.21 -5.97
CA ALA A 178 -27.91 -6.54 -6.55
C ALA A 178 -27.54 -7.64 -5.55
N TYR A 179 -26.41 -7.55 -4.85
CA TYR A 179 -26.06 -8.53 -3.82
C TYR A 179 -27.03 -8.54 -2.64
N GLN A 180 -27.53 -7.38 -2.21
CA GLN A 180 -28.53 -7.30 -1.15
C GLN A 180 -29.84 -8.00 -1.56
N GLN A 181 -30.26 -7.89 -2.82
CA GLN A 181 -31.41 -8.65 -3.34
C GLN A 181 -31.12 -10.15 -3.39
N ALA A 182 -29.93 -10.56 -3.85
CA ALA A 182 -29.52 -11.97 -3.82
C ALA A 182 -29.58 -12.56 -2.40
N ILE A 183 -29.08 -11.82 -1.40
CA ILE A 183 -29.11 -12.18 0.02
C ILE A 183 -30.55 -12.19 0.58
N HIS A 184 -31.40 -11.24 0.16
CA HIS A 184 -32.79 -11.19 0.59
C HIS A 184 -33.56 -12.44 0.12
N LEU A 185 -33.33 -12.85 -1.13
CA LEU A 185 -33.93 -14.06 -1.72
C LEU A 185 -33.33 -15.33 -1.13
N GLN A 186 -32.02 -15.35 -0.88
CA GLN A 186 -31.29 -16.49 -0.34
C GLN A 186 -30.37 -16.07 0.82
N PRO A 187 -30.88 -16.05 2.07
CA PRO A 187 -30.10 -15.61 3.24
C PRO A 187 -28.90 -16.50 3.59
N ASN A 188 -28.78 -17.69 2.99
CA ASN A 188 -27.64 -18.60 3.16
C ASN A 188 -26.68 -18.59 1.94
N HIS A 189 -26.66 -17.51 1.16
CA HIS A 189 -25.77 -17.36 0.01
C HIS A 189 -24.41 -16.76 0.46
N ALA A 190 -23.45 -17.62 0.83
CA ALA A 190 -22.15 -17.18 1.35
C ALA A 190 -21.32 -16.34 0.34
N GLU A 191 -21.32 -16.71 -0.95
CA GLU A 191 -20.56 -15.96 -1.98
C GLU A 191 -21.12 -14.53 -2.17
N ALA A 192 -22.44 -14.35 -2.18
CA ALA A 192 -23.06 -13.03 -2.25
C ALA A 192 -22.68 -12.14 -1.06
N TYR A 193 -22.61 -12.68 0.17
CA TYR A 193 -22.08 -11.95 1.32
C TYR A 193 -20.61 -11.60 1.17
N SER A 194 -19.78 -12.54 0.70
CA SER A 194 -18.35 -12.29 0.46
C SER A 194 -18.16 -11.19 -0.58
N ASN A 195 -18.89 -11.23 -1.71
CA ASN A 195 -18.76 -10.23 -2.77
C ASN A 195 -19.34 -8.87 -2.37
N LEU A 196 -20.45 -8.84 -1.62
CA LEU A 196 -20.94 -7.62 -0.98
C LEU A 196 -19.85 -6.99 -0.09
N GLY A 197 -19.15 -7.82 0.70
CA GLY A 197 -18.03 -7.37 1.52
C GLY A 197 -16.92 -6.70 0.71
N ILE A 198 -16.56 -7.28 -0.44
CA ILE A 198 -15.52 -6.73 -1.33
C ILE A 198 -15.92 -5.34 -1.83
N VAL A 199 -17.15 -5.19 -2.36
CA VAL A 199 -17.63 -3.92 -2.90
C VAL A 199 -17.78 -2.85 -1.82
N LEU A 200 -18.23 -3.23 -0.61
CA LEU A 200 -18.30 -2.31 0.53
C LEU A 200 -16.90 -1.81 0.93
N LYS A 201 -15.88 -2.67 0.86
CA LYS A 201 -14.49 -2.29 1.12
C LYS A 201 -13.99 -1.27 0.08
N GLU A 202 -14.26 -1.52 -1.20
CA GLU A 202 -13.91 -0.61 -2.31
C GLU A 202 -14.56 0.78 -2.16
N GLN A 203 -15.75 0.87 -1.55
CA GLN A 203 -16.40 2.13 -1.19
C GLN A 203 -15.89 2.77 0.12
N GLY A 204 -14.95 2.14 0.82
CA GLY A 204 -14.45 2.59 2.14
C GLY A 204 -15.41 2.30 3.32
N ARG A 205 -16.47 1.51 3.11
CA ARG A 205 -17.45 1.10 4.14
C ARG A 205 -16.94 -0.12 4.90
N LEU A 206 -15.80 0.04 5.56
CA LEU A 206 -15.02 -1.07 6.16
C LEU A 206 -15.80 -1.88 7.20
N GLU A 207 -16.60 -1.25 8.06
CA GLU A 207 -17.33 -1.97 9.11
C GLU A 207 -18.44 -2.86 8.54
N GLU A 208 -19.16 -2.36 7.54
CA GLU A 208 -20.19 -3.14 6.85
C GLU A 208 -19.57 -4.28 6.04
N SER A 209 -18.39 -4.06 5.46
CA SER A 209 -17.60 -5.09 4.79
C SER A 209 -17.23 -6.23 5.74
N ILE A 210 -16.70 -5.91 6.92
CA ILE A 210 -16.35 -6.87 7.97
C ILE A 210 -17.57 -7.69 8.40
N GLN A 211 -18.72 -7.04 8.60
CA GLN A 211 -19.97 -7.72 8.92
C GLN A 211 -20.40 -8.70 7.83
N ALA A 212 -20.30 -8.30 6.56
CA ALA A 212 -20.64 -9.16 5.42
C ALA A 212 -19.72 -10.40 5.36
N TYR A 213 -18.41 -10.24 5.56
CA TYR A 213 -17.49 -11.38 5.62
C TYR A 213 -17.79 -12.33 6.79
N HIS A 214 -18.11 -11.79 7.97
CA HIS A 214 -18.52 -12.63 9.10
C HIS A 214 -19.78 -13.44 8.79
N GLN A 215 -20.75 -12.88 8.06
CA GLN A 215 -21.92 -13.65 7.61
C GLN A 215 -21.54 -14.75 6.62
N ALA A 216 -20.68 -14.45 5.63
CA ALA A 216 -20.18 -15.46 4.69
C ALA A 216 -19.49 -16.62 5.42
N ILE A 217 -18.64 -16.32 6.41
CA ILE A 217 -17.94 -17.30 7.25
C ILE A 217 -18.90 -18.10 8.14
N HIS A 218 -19.91 -17.45 8.71
CA HIS A 218 -20.93 -18.13 9.52
C HIS A 218 -21.72 -19.16 8.70
N ILE A 219 -22.03 -18.82 7.45
CA ILE A 219 -22.73 -19.73 6.51
C ILE A 219 -21.80 -20.83 6.01
N GLN A 220 -20.56 -20.48 5.66
CA GLN A 220 -19.54 -21.39 5.14
C GLN A 220 -18.24 -21.23 5.94
N PRO A 221 -18.02 -22.03 7.00
CA PRO A 221 -16.86 -21.90 7.89
C PRO A 221 -15.48 -22.12 7.24
N ASN A 222 -15.42 -22.67 6.02
CA ASN A 222 -14.18 -22.87 5.26
C ASN A 222 -14.12 -21.95 4.02
N HIS A 223 -14.73 -20.75 4.09
CA HIS A 223 -14.72 -19.79 2.98
C HIS A 223 -13.41 -19.00 2.94
N LEU A 224 -12.47 -19.46 2.09
CA LEU A 224 -11.13 -18.91 1.98
C LEU A 224 -11.12 -17.41 1.65
N LYS A 225 -11.86 -16.99 0.61
CA LYS A 225 -11.86 -15.58 0.17
C LYS A 225 -12.41 -14.67 1.26
N ALA A 226 -13.44 -15.11 1.99
CA ALA A 226 -14.03 -14.33 3.08
C ALA A 226 -13.02 -14.11 4.21
N TYR A 227 -12.27 -15.14 4.64
CA TYR A 227 -11.22 -14.96 5.65
C TYR A 227 -10.06 -14.07 5.18
N TYR A 228 -9.58 -14.28 3.96
CA TYR A 228 -8.50 -13.47 3.39
C TYR A 228 -8.90 -11.98 3.30
N ASN A 229 -10.10 -11.69 2.78
CA ASN A 229 -10.57 -10.32 2.63
C ASN A 229 -11.01 -9.68 3.97
N LEU A 230 -11.50 -10.49 4.92
CA LEU A 230 -11.70 -10.04 6.30
C LEU A 230 -10.39 -9.58 6.93
N GLY A 231 -9.31 -10.36 6.75
CA GLY A 231 -7.97 -9.99 7.19
C GLY A 231 -7.53 -8.63 6.62
N ASN A 232 -7.74 -8.43 5.31
CA ASN A 232 -7.42 -7.16 4.64
C ASN A 232 -8.22 -5.98 5.25
N ALA A 233 -9.54 -6.13 5.39
CA ALA A 233 -10.41 -5.07 5.92
C ALA A 233 -10.11 -4.74 7.39
N LEU A 234 -9.80 -5.75 8.21
CA LEU A 234 -9.40 -5.55 9.61
C LEU A 234 -8.05 -4.82 9.74
N ARG A 235 -7.09 -5.13 8.86
CA ARG A 235 -5.81 -4.42 8.81
C ARG A 235 -6.00 -2.94 8.47
N GLU A 236 -6.83 -2.65 7.48
CA GLU A 236 -7.18 -1.27 7.09
C GLU A 236 -7.88 -0.47 8.22
N GLN A 237 -8.53 -1.15 9.18
CA GLN A 237 -9.06 -0.56 10.41
C GLN A 237 -8.07 -0.58 11.61
N GLU A 238 -6.80 -0.94 11.40
CA GLU A 238 -5.79 -1.10 12.46
C GLU A 238 -6.15 -2.17 13.53
N ARG A 239 -7.09 -3.07 13.23
CA ARG A 239 -7.47 -4.22 14.08
C ARG A 239 -6.54 -5.40 13.84
N LEU A 240 -5.25 -5.19 14.10
CA LEU A 240 -4.16 -6.07 13.68
C LEU A 240 -4.27 -7.51 14.24
N GLU A 241 -4.63 -7.67 15.51
CA GLU A 241 -4.73 -9.01 16.13
C GLU A 241 -5.81 -9.87 15.44
N GLU A 242 -6.98 -9.28 15.14
CA GLU A 242 -8.07 -9.95 14.44
C GLU A 242 -7.71 -10.22 12.97
N SER A 243 -7.00 -9.30 12.33
CA SER A 243 -6.48 -9.47 10.97
C SER A 243 -5.55 -10.69 10.87
N ILE A 244 -4.59 -10.80 11.80
CA ILE A 244 -3.66 -11.93 11.90
C ILE A 244 -4.43 -13.26 12.07
N GLN A 245 -5.44 -13.29 12.93
CA GLN A 245 -6.29 -14.49 13.12
C GLN A 245 -7.02 -14.87 11.83
N ALA A 246 -7.58 -13.90 11.10
CA ALA A 246 -8.28 -14.15 9.84
C ALA A 246 -7.33 -14.72 8.76
N TYR A 247 -6.12 -14.18 8.62
CA TYR A 247 -5.12 -14.75 7.70
C TYR A 247 -4.68 -16.16 8.09
N HIS A 248 -4.49 -16.43 9.39
CA HIS A 248 -4.19 -17.79 9.84
C HIS A 248 -5.31 -18.79 9.47
N GLN A 249 -6.58 -18.39 9.53
CA GLN A 249 -7.68 -19.23 9.06
C GLN A 249 -7.65 -19.43 7.54
N ALA A 250 -7.38 -18.38 6.76
CA ALA A 250 -7.20 -18.51 5.32
C ALA A 250 -6.06 -19.50 4.96
N ILE A 251 -4.91 -19.39 5.63
CA ILE A 251 -3.77 -20.29 5.46
C ILE A 251 -4.10 -21.72 5.92
N HIS A 252 -4.87 -21.90 7.00
CA HIS A 252 -5.30 -23.21 7.46
C HIS A 252 -6.20 -23.90 6.41
N ILE A 253 -7.10 -23.15 5.77
CA ILE A 253 -7.97 -23.65 4.69
C ILE A 253 -7.15 -23.98 3.44
N GLN A 254 -6.22 -23.10 3.04
CA GLN A 254 -5.33 -23.31 1.91
C GLN A 254 -3.87 -22.98 2.28
N PRO A 255 -3.06 -23.98 2.65
CA PRO A 255 -1.66 -23.76 3.03
C PRO A 255 -0.74 -23.31 1.89
N ASN A 256 -1.18 -23.41 0.64
CA ASN A 256 -0.41 -22.99 -0.54
C ASN A 256 -0.99 -21.70 -1.12
N HIS A 257 -1.02 -20.63 -0.32
CA HIS A 257 -1.56 -19.31 -0.69
C HIS A 257 -0.54 -18.21 -0.36
N PRO A 258 0.35 -17.85 -1.31
CA PRO A 258 1.48 -16.95 -1.05
C PRO A 258 1.04 -15.54 -0.64
N GLU A 259 -0.05 -15.02 -1.20
CA GLU A 259 -0.59 -13.69 -0.88
C GLU A 259 -1.12 -13.62 0.55
N ALA A 260 -1.72 -14.69 1.07
CA ALA A 260 -2.17 -14.75 2.47
C ALA A 260 -0.97 -14.72 3.44
N TYR A 261 0.13 -15.41 3.11
CA TYR A 261 1.38 -15.30 3.88
C TYR A 261 1.98 -13.89 3.76
N SER A 262 2.05 -13.30 2.57
CA SER A 262 2.57 -11.94 2.39
C SER A 262 1.79 -10.92 3.24
N ASN A 263 0.45 -10.95 3.18
CA ASN A 263 -0.38 -10.02 3.94
C ASN A 263 -0.37 -10.27 5.46
N LEU A 264 -0.25 -11.53 5.89
CA LEU A 264 0.01 -11.87 7.29
C LEU A 264 1.36 -11.28 7.75
N GLY A 265 2.39 -11.38 6.91
CA GLY A 265 3.70 -10.77 7.16
C GLY A 265 3.61 -9.26 7.38
N VAL A 266 2.82 -8.56 6.56
CA VAL A 266 2.57 -7.11 6.71
C VAL A 266 1.87 -6.81 8.04
N ALA A 267 0.79 -7.53 8.36
CA ALA A 267 0.06 -7.31 9.62
C ALA A 267 0.92 -7.59 10.87
N LEU A 268 1.76 -8.63 10.83
CA LEU A 268 2.73 -8.93 11.89
C LEU A 268 3.79 -7.83 12.03
N GLN A 269 4.26 -7.27 10.90
CA GLN A 269 5.22 -6.18 10.89
C GLN A 269 4.63 -4.90 11.49
N GLU A 270 3.40 -4.53 11.12
CA GLU A 270 2.66 -3.40 11.68
C GLU A 270 2.43 -3.55 13.18
N GLN A 271 2.26 -4.79 13.65
CA GLN A 271 2.15 -5.13 15.07
C GLN A 271 3.52 -5.14 15.80
N GLY A 272 4.64 -5.04 15.08
CA GLY A 272 5.99 -5.09 15.65
C GLY A 272 6.55 -6.51 15.86
N LYS A 273 5.85 -7.56 15.43
CA LYS A 273 6.31 -8.96 15.47
C LYS A 273 7.23 -9.26 14.28
N LEU A 274 8.38 -8.59 14.24
CA LEU A 274 9.30 -8.59 13.08
C LEU A 274 9.83 -9.99 12.70
N GLU A 275 10.21 -10.81 13.67
CA GLU A 275 10.75 -12.15 13.40
C GLU A 275 9.70 -13.08 12.80
N GLU A 276 8.47 -13.04 13.31
CA GLU A 276 7.34 -13.81 12.76
C GLU A 276 6.98 -13.31 11.35
N SER A 277 7.03 -12.00 11.11
CA SER A 277 6.83 -11.40 9.79
C SER A 277 7.85 -11.91 8.77
N ILE A 278 9.15 -11.89 9.10
CA ILE A 278 10.24 -12.39 8.26
C ILE A 278 10.04 -13.88 7.91
N GLN A 279 9.70 -14.71 8.90
CA GLN A 279 9.41 -16.13 8.67
C GLN A 279 8.23 -16.31 7.72
N THR A 280 7.20 -15.50 7.86
CA THR A 280 5.99 -15.54 7.02
C THR A 280 6.30 -15.13 5.57
N TYR A 281 7.11 -14.09 5.34
CA TYR A 281 7.55 -13.75 3.99
C TYR A 281 8.40 -14.86 3.36
N HIS A 282 9.26 -15.51 4.13
CA HIS A 282 10.00 -16.67 3.62
C HIS A 282 9.07 -17.82 3.20
N GLN A 283 7.95 -18.05 3.89
CA GLN A 283 6.94 -19.02 3.46
C GLN A 283 6.26 -18.60 2.15
N ALA A 284 5.88 -17.32 2.02
CA ALA A 284 5.32 -16.79 0.76
C ALA A 284 6.28 -17.01 -0.43
N ILE A 285 7.57 -16.71 -0.23
CA ILE A 285 8.63 -16.88 -1.23
C ILE A 285 8.90 -18.36 -1.52
N HIS A 286 8.84 -19.24 -0.52
CA HIS A 286 9.00 -20.68 -0.72
C HIS A 286 7.87 -21.26 -1.57
N ILE A 287 6.64 -20.81 -1.35
CA ILE A 287 5.46 -21.19 -2.14
C ILE A 287 5.55 -20.62 -3.56
N GLN A 288 5.90 -19.34 -3.69
CA GLN A 288 6.01 -18.64 -4.96
C GLN A 288 7.33 -17.86 -5.06
N PRO A 289 8.39 -18.47 -5.61
CA PRO A 289 9.70 -17.83 -5.74
C PRO A 289 9.74 -16.61 -6.68
N ASN A 290 8.73 -16.41 -7.52
CA ASN A 290 8.61 -15.28 -8.44
C ASN A 290 7.61 -14.23 -7.93
N HIS A 291 7.70 -13.87 -6.65
CA HIS A 291 6.83 -12.88 -6.01
C HIS A 291 7.65 -11.65 -5.56
N PRO A 292 7.81 -10.62 -6.41
CA PRO A 292 8.69 -9.47 -6.13
C PRO A 292 8.25 -8.67 -4.89
N GLU A 293 6.94 -8.54 -4.65
CA GLU A 293 6.39 -7.82 -3.50
C GLU A 293 6.77 -8.49 -2.17
N ALA A 294 6.75 -9.83 -2.10
CA ALA A 294 7.18 -10.55 -0.90
C ALA A 294 8.67 -10.34 -0.59
N TYR A 295 9.53 -10.28 -1.61
CA TYR A 295 10.95 -9.93 -1.43
C TYR A 295 11.14 -8.48 -0.98
N SER A 296 10.38 -7.54 -1.56
CA SER A 296 10.42 -6.13 -1.17
C SER A 296 10.01 -5.95 0.30
N ASN A 297 8.90 -6.56 0.71
CA ASN A 297 8.39 -6.52 2.08
C ASN A 297 9.33 -7.22 3.08
N LEU A 298 9.92 -8.36 2.69
CA LEU A 298 10.98 -9.01 3.46
C LEU A 298 12.18 -8.07 3.66
N GLY A 299 12.59 -7.35 2.61
CA GLY A 299 13.65 -6.35 2.69
C GLY A 299 13.36 -5.28 3.74
N VAL A 300 12.13 -4.76 3.80
CA VAL A 300 11.73 -3.75 4.79
C VAL A 300 11.77 -4.33 6.21
N ALA A 301 11.21 -5.52 6.42
CA ALA A 301 11.21 -6.16 7.74
C ALA A 301 12.64 -6.48 8.24
N LEU A 302 13.52 -6.96 7.37
CA LEU A 302 14.93 -7.19 7.67
C LEU A 302 15.66 -5.89 8.01
N GLN A 303 15.36 -4.80 7.31
CA GLN A 303 15.91 -3.48 7.59
C GLN A 303 15.49 -2.99 8.99
N GLU A 304 14.22 -3.12 9.35
CA GLU A 304 13.70 -2.75 10.67
C GLU A 304 14.32 -3.59 11.80
N GLN A 305 14.69 -4.84 11.52
CA GLN A 305 15.42 -5.72 12.44
C GLN A 305 16.95 -5.44 12.47
N GLY A 306 17.46 -4.56 11.60
CA GLY A 306 18.89 -4.26 11.48
C GLY A 306 19.72 -5.28 10.67
N ARG A 307 19.08 -6.24 10.00
CA ARG A 307 19.74 -7.25 9.13
C ARG A 307 19.96 -6.69 7.73
N LEU A 308 20.78 -5.65 7.64
CA LEU A 308 20.90 -4.81 6.44
C LEU A 308 21.44 -5.54 5.21
N GLU A 309 22.37 -6.50 5.36
CA GLU A 309 22.89 -7.25 4.22
C GLU A 309 21.84 -8.17 3.59
N GLU A 310 21.03 -8.82 4.43
CA GLU A 310 19.94 -9.67 3.97
C GLU A 310 18.82 -8.83 3.33
N SER A 311 18.58 -7.63 3.87
CA SER A 311 17.65 -6.66 3.27
C SER A 311 18.08 -6.24 1.85
N ILE A 312 19.36 -5.91 1.65
CA ILE A 312 19.93 -5.61 0.32
C ILE A 312 19.74 -6.78 -0.64
N GLN A 313 20.00 -8.01 -0.19
CA GLN A 313 19.79 -9.20 -1.01
C GLN A 313 18.33 -9.37 -1.43
N ALA A 314 17.40 -9.16 -0.50
CA ALA A 314 15.97 -9.24 -0.78
C ALA A 314 15.54 -8.17 -1.82
N TYR A 315 15.98 -6.92 -1.69
CA TYR A 315 15.68 -5.89 -2.68
C TYR A 315 16.28 -6.20 -4.06
N HIS A 316 17.51 -6.73 -4.13
CA HIS A 316 18.08 -7.17 -5.40
C HIS A 316 17.26 -8.29 -6.05
N GLN A 317 16.69 -9.22 -5.27
CA GLN A 317 15.78 -10.25 -5.82
C GLN A 317 14.47 -9.64 -6.33
N ALA A 318 13.86 -8.72 -5.57
CA ALA A 318 12.66 -8.00 -6.02
C ALA A 318 12.90 -7.27 -7.34
N ILE A 319 14.02 -6.54 -7.46
CA ILE A 319 14.43 -5.82 -8.68
C ILE A 319 14.72 -6.78 -9.84
N HIS A 320 15.37 -7.92 -9.58
CA HIS A 320 15.64 -8.93 -10.60
C HIS A 320 14.35 -9.51 -11.19
N LEU A 321 13.35 -9.79 -10.34
CA LEU A 321 12.04 -10.31 -10.75
C LEU A 321 11.19 -9.23 -11.44
N GLN A 322 11.30 -7.98 -10.99
CA GLN A 322 10.56 -6.85 -11.50
C GLN A 322 11.48 -5.61 -11.66
N PRO A 323 12.09 -5.42 -12.84
CA PRO A 323 13.06 -4.34 -13.06
C PRO A 323 12.53 -2.90 -12.95
N ASN A 324 11.21 -2.73 -12.82
CA ASN A 324 10.55 -1.44 -12.62
C ASN A 324 9.95 -1.26 -11.20
N HIS A 325 10.32 -2.11 -10.23
CA HIS A 325 9.82 -2.06 -8.86
C HIS A 325 10.43 -0.87 -8.09
N ALA A 326 9.73 0.28 -8.07
CA ALA A 326 10.27 1.54 -7.59
C ALA A 326 10.62 1.54 -6.09
N GLU A 327 9.77 0.94 -5.27
CA GLU A 327 9.90 0.87 -3.81
C GLU A 327 11.18 0.15 -3.39
N ALA A 328 11.50 -0.97 -4.06
CA ALA A 328 12.70 -1.76 -3.82
C ALA A 328 13.97 -0.99 -4.18
N TYR A 329 13.99 -0.25 -5.29
CA TYR A 329 15.12 0.63 -5.63
C TYR A 329 15.27 1.76 -4.62
N SER A 330 14.18 2.46 -4.28
CA SER A 330 14.21 3.57 -3.33
C SER A 330 14.71 3.11 -1.96
N ASN A 331 14.22 1.97 -1.46
CA ASN A 331 14.65 1.41 -0.18
C ASN A 331 16.11 0.91 -0.23
N LEU A 332 16.52 0.27 -1.32
CA LEU A 332 17.93 -0.08 -1.55
C LEU A 332 18.82 1.16 -1.51
N GLY A 333 18.41 2.25 -2.18
CA GLY A 333 19.13 3.52 -2.17
C GLY A 333 19.34 4.06 -0.75
N ILE A 334 18.28 4.05 0.08
CA ILE A 334 18.34 4.46 1.48
C ILE A 334 19.34 3.62 2.28
N ILE A 335 19.34 2.28 2.12
CA ILE A 335 20.29 1.42 2.85
C ILE A 335 21.73 1.64 2.35
N LEU A 336 21.93 1.81 1.05
CA LEU A 336 23.25 2.07 0.49
C LEU A 336 23.80 3.41 1.01
N LEU A 337 22.98 4.46 1.07
CA LEU A 337 23.34 5.73 1.70
C LEU A 337 23.67 5.57 3.19
N LEU A 338 22.85 4.80 3.93
CA LEU A 338 23.07 4.47 5.34
C LEU A 338 24.41 3.74 5.58
N LYS A 339 24.85 2.93 4.63
CA LYS A 339 26.16 2.25 4.68
C LYS A 339 27.32 3.08 4.13
N GLY A 340 27.08 4.32 3.71
CA GLY A 340 28.09 5.20 3.12
C GLY A 340 28.44 4.87 1.65
N ASN A 341 27.70 3.98 0.98
CA ASN A 341 27.82 3.78 -0.47
C ASN A 341 27.05 4.87 -1.21
N LEU A 342 27.60 6.09 -1.18
CA LEU A 342 26.93 7.31 -1.61
C LEU A 342 26.63 7.31 -3.11
N LEU A 343 27.61 7.01 -3.96
CA LEU A 343 27.45 7.04 -5.41
C LEU A 343 26.31 6.13 -5.91
N GLN A 344 26.23 4.89 -5.42
CA GLN A 344 25.14 4.00 -5.81
C GLN A 344 23.85 4.34 -5.07
N GLY A 345 23.95 4.69 -3.79
CA GLY A 345 22.80 5.06 -2.96
C GLY A 345 21.98 6.18 -3.58
N TRP A 346 22.62 7.25 -4.06
CA TRP A 346 21.93 8.35 -4.72
C TRP A 346 21.26 7.95 -6.03
N LYS A 347 21.91 7.10 -6.84
CA LYS A 347 21.31 6.63 -8.11
C LYS A 347 20.01 5.87 -7.86
N GLU A 348 20.00 4.99 -6.87
CA GLU A 348 18.79 4.23 -6.55
C GLU A 348 17.76 5.08 -5.81
N TYR A 349 18.21 6.08 -5.03
CA TYR A 349 17.34 7.02 -4.34
C TYR A 349 16.47 7.86 -5.30
N GLU A 350 16.88 8.08 -6.55
CA GLU A 350 16.05 8.75 -7.57
C GLU A 350 14.77 7.98 -7.93
N TRP A 351 14.71 6.67 -7.65
CA TRP A 351 13.48 5.90 -7.85
C TRP A 351 12.33 6.31 -6.94
N ARG A 352 12.60 7.09 -5.88
CA ARG A 352 11.55 7.69 -5.02
C ARG A 352 10.47 8.42 -5.81
N TRP A 353 10.84 9.05 -6.94
CA TRP A 353 9.88 9.75 -7.82
C TRP A 353 8.86 8.85 -8.50
N LYS A 354 9.08 7.53 -8.48
CA LYS A 354 8.18 6.52 -9.04
C LYS A 354 7.40 5.76 -7.96
N CYS A 355 7.73 5.95 -6.68
CA CYS A 355 7.02 5.31 -5.57
C CYS A 355 5.66 5.97 -5.33
N ALA A 356 4.63 5.17 -5.09
CA ALA A 356 3.28 5.69 -4.82
C ALA A 356 3.21 6.54 -3.54
N ASP A 357 3.97 6.15 -2.51
CA ASP A 357 3.95 6.79 -1.19
C ASP A 357 4.87 8.02 -1.08
N PHE A 358 5.61 8.37 -2.14
CA PHE A 358 6.44 9.57 -2.13
C PHE A 358 5.57 10.80 -2.35
N ASN A 359 5.01 11.29 -1.23
CA ASN A 359 4.12 12.44 -1.20
C ASN A 359 4.90 13.76 -1.34
N SER A 360 5.35 14.05 -2.56
CA SER A 360 5.89 15.35 -2.92
C SER A 360 5.19 15.90 -4.15
N GLU A 361 4.77 17.16 -4.10
CA GLU A 361 4.24 17.85 -5.27
C GLU A 361 5.32 17.93 -6.35
N ASN A 362 5.17 17.16 -7.44
CA ASN A 362 5.97 17.37 -8.62
C ASN A 362 5.69 18.78 -9.16
N ARG A 363 6.69 19.65 -9.08
CA ARG A 363 6.54 21.08 -9.37
C ARG A 363 6.35 21.36 -10.87
N ASN A 364 6.60 20.38 -11.74
CA ASN A 364 6.40 20.46 -13.21
C ASN A 364 6.97 21.76 -13.83
N PHE A 365 8.14 22.18 -13.35
CA PHE A 365 8.85 23.33 -13.87
C PHE A 365 9.24 23.13 -15.35
N PRO A 366 9.10 24.16 -16.23
CA PRO A 366 9.31 24.01 -17.67
C PRO A 366 10.79 23.88 -18.07
N GLN A 367 11.72 24.20 -17.17
CA GLN A 367 13.15 24.14 -17.43
C GLN A 367 13.66 22.69 -17.54
N LEU A 368 14.80 22.53 -18.22
CA LEU A 368 15.44 21.22 -18.38
C LEU A 368 15.93 20.69 -17.03
N SER A 369 15.76 19.40 -16.76
CA SER A 369 16.34 18.80 -15.56
C SER A 369 17.87 18.79 -15.64
N TRP A 370 18.53 19.32 -14.62
CA TRP A 370 19.99 19.26 -14.51
C TRP A 370 20.45 17.82 -14.24
N ASN A 371 21.50 17.39 -14.92
CA ASN A 371 22.02 16.02 -14.89
C ASN A 371 23.51 15.97 -14.46
N GLY A 372 23.95 16.95 -13.69
CA GLY A 372 25.34 17.02 -13.20
C GLY A 372 26.36 17.57 -14.20
N THR A 373 25.96 18.01 -15.40
CA THR A 373 26.89 18.68 -16.32
C THR A 373 27.37 20.01 -15.74
N ASP A 374 28.60 20.40 -16.05
CA ASP A 374 29.12 21.73 -15.73
C ASP A 374 28.18 22.84 -16.23
N LEU A 375 27.96 23.86 -15.40
CA LEU A 375 26.96 24.89 -15.63
C LEU A 375 27.48 26.01 -16.54
N ASN A 376 28.79 26.34 -16.55
CA ASN A 376 29.38 27.35 -17.45
C ASN A 376 28.54 28.64 -17.55
N ASP A 377 28.28 29.29 -16.41
CA ASP A 377 27.43 30.49 -16.28
C ASP A 377 25.93 30.30 -16.60
N LYS A 378 25.45 29.06 -16.81
CA LYS A 378 24.02 28.78 -16.89
C LYS A 378 23.35 28.86 -15.53
N SER A 379 22.08 29.24 -15.55
CA SER A 379 21.23 29.35 -14.38
C SER A 379 20.60 28.03 -13.97
N ILE A 380 20.39 27.86 -12.67
CA ILE A 380 19.78 26.66 -12.11
C ILE A 380 18.75 27.01 -11.03
N LEU A 381 17.55 26.45 -11.16
CA LEU A 381 16.49 26.50 -10.17
C LEU A 381 16.53 25.23 -9.30
N ILE A 382 16.77 25.41 -8.01
CA ILE A 382 16.69 24.35 -7.00
C ILE A 382 15.36 24.51 -6.29
N TRP A 383 14.60 23.43 -6.12
CA TRP A 383 13.30 23.51 -5.47
C TRP A 383 13.12 22.44 -4.40
N ALA A 384 12.53 22.85 -3.29
CA ALA A 384 12.28 22.00 -2.15
C ALA A 384 11.16 20.99 -2.42
N GLU A 385 11.43 19.72 -2.15
CA GLU A 385 10.50 18.62 -2.31
C GLU A 385 10.22 17.85 -1.00
N GLN A 386 10.99 18.09 0.06
CA GLN A 386 10.89 17.36 1.35
C GLN A 386 10.65 18.31 2.54
N GLY A 387 10.93 17.86 3.77
CA GLY A 387 10.69 18.64 5.00
C GLY A 387 11.75 19.71 5.24
N ILE A 388 11.47 20.63 6.17
CA ILE A 388 12.38 21.74 6.52
C ILE A 388 13.77 21.26 6.93
N GLY A 389 13.87 20.16 7.69
CA GLY A 389 15.16 19.60 8.08
C GLY A 389 15.99 19.19 6.87
N ASP A 390 15.34 18.59 5.86
CA ASP A 390 15.98 18.21 4.60
C ASP A 390 16.39 19.45 3.79
N GLU A 391 15.53 20.49 3.73
CA GLU A 391 15.87 21.75 3.08
C GLU A 391 17.11 22.40 3.73
N ILE A 392 17.15 22.48 5.06
CA ILE A 392 18.32 22.99 5.79
C ILE A 392 19.55 22.13 5.49
N MET A 393 19.44 20.81 5.51
CA MET A 393 20.59 19.94 5.26
C MET A 393 21.11 20.07 3.82
N PHE A 394 20.24 19.99 2.81
CA PHE A 394 20.68 20.02 1.41
C PHE A 394 21.19 21.39 0.96
N THR A 395 20.84 22.49 1.65
CA THR A 395 21.50 23.78 1.38
C THR A 395 22.99 23.81 1.72
N SER A 396 23.51 22.83 2.46
CA SER A 396 24.97 22.61 2.61
C SER A 396 25.70 22.37 1.28
N ILE A 397 24.97 22.05 0.20
CA ILE A 397 25.50 21.82 -1.14
C ILE A 397 25.66 23.13 -1.93
N LEU A 398 24.95 24.20 -1.55
CA LEU A 398 25.00 25.48 -2.27
C LEU A 398 26.39 26.10 -2.37
N PRO A 399 27.28 26.03 -1.37
CA PRO A 399 28.68 26.46 -1.52
C PRO A 399 29.41 25.76 -2.67
N THR A 400 29.28 24.43 -2.78
CA THR A 400 29.86 23.65 -3.89
C THR A 400 29.27 24.09 -5.23
N LEU A 401 27.94 24.24 -5.30
CA LEU A 401 27.26 24.66 -6.53
C LEU A 401 27.62 26.10 -6.95
N SER A 402 27.86 26.99 -5.99
CA SER A 402 28.30 28.37 -6.25
C SER A 402 29.68 28.46 -6.91
N GLN A 403 30.47 27.39 -6.87
CA GLN A 403 31.73 27.29 -7.62
C GLN A 403 31.50 26.99 -9.12
N MET A 404 30.31 26.48 -9.48
CA MET A 404 29.95 26.10 -10.85
C MET A 404 29.15 27.20 -11.58
N THR A 405 28.39 28.00 -10.85
CA THR A 405 27.61 29.13 -11.41
C THR A 405 27.26 30.16 -10.34
N GLU A 406 27.18 31.43 -10.73
CA GLU A 406 26.66 32.51 -9.88
C GLU A 406 25.12 32.65 -9.96
N ARG A 407 24.48 31.98 -10.93
CA ARG A 407 23.05 32.18 -11.25
C ARG A 407 22.15 31.13 -10.61
N ILE A 408 22.19 31.05 -9.28
CA ILE A 408 21.40 30.09 -8.50
C ILE A 408 20.10 30.73 -8.02
N ILE A 409 19.00 30.01 -8.20
CA ILE A 409 17.68 30.36 -7.71
C ILE A 409 17.19 29.20 -6.83
N ILE A 410 16.62 29.50 -5.66
CA ILE A 410 16.08 28.50 -4.74
C ILE A 410 14.62 28.77 -4.42
N GLU A 411 13.79 27.73 -4.50
CA GLU A 411 12.44 27.69 -3.95
C GLU A 411 12.44 26.85 -2.67
N CYS A 412 12.03 27.44 -1.55
CA CYS A 412 12.09 26.83 -0.21
C CYS A 412 10.86 27.15 0.64
N ASN A 413 10.70 26.51 1.81
CA ASN A 413 9.64 26.86 2.75
C ASN A 413 9.66 28.36 3.06
N ILE A 414 8.49 29.02 3.09
CA ILE A 414 8.37 30.47 3.35
C ILE A 414 9.10 30.89 4.64
N ARG A 415 9.12 30.03 5.66
CA ARG A 415 9.79 30.29 6.94
C ARG A 415 11.32 30.32 6.84
N LEU A 416 11.90 29.69 5.81
CA LEU A 416 13.35 29.67 5.57
C LEU A 416 13.83 30.83 4.69
N VAL A 417 12.94 31.48 3.94
CA VAL A 417 13.32 32.56 2.99
C VAL A 417 14.18 33.65 3.65
N PRO A 418 13.82 34.23 4.82
CA PRO A 418 14.65 35.28 5.45
C PRO A 418 16.03 34.78 5.86
N LEU A 419 16.12 33.52 6.31
CA LEU A 419 17.35 32.89 6.75
C LEU A 419 18.27 32.58 5.56
N PHE A 420 17.71 32.05 4.46
CA PHE A 420 18.46 31.74 3.24
C PHE A 420 18.95 33.01 2.54
N GLN A 421 18.11 34.05 2.42
CA GLN A 421 18.54 35.35 1.84
C GLN A 421 19.70 35.98 2.61
N ARG A 422 19.70 35.84 3.94
CA ARG A 422 20.80 36.36 4.78
C ARG A 422 22.07 35.51 4.67
N SER A 423 21.93 34.20 4.55
CA SER A 423 23.05 33.26 4.50
C SER A 423 23.70 33.21 3.12
N PHE A 424 22.90 33.42 2.07
CA PHE A 424 23.31 33.35 0.67
C PHE A 424 22.81 34.60 -0.09
N PRO A 425 23.36 35.80 0.18
CA PRO A 425 22.88 37.06 -0.40
C PRO A 425 22.96 37.13 -1.94
N GLN A 426 23.80 36.29 -2.55
CA GLN A 426 23.95 36.15 -3.99
C GLN A 426 22.91 35.22 -4.63
N ILE A 427 22.18 34.42 -3.84
CA ILE A 427 21.20 33.43 -4.31
C ILE A 427 19.79 34.00 -4.16
N GLN A 428 19.01 33.96 -5.24
CA GLN A 428 17.62 34.41 -5.20
C GLN A 428 16.73 33.36 -4.54
N SER A 429 16.16 33.69 -3.38
CA SER A 429 15.27 32.78 -2.63
C SER A 429 13.81 33.16 -2.79
N PHE A 430 12.99 32.18 -3.16
CA PHE A 430 11.54 32.28 -3.31
C PHE A 430 10.85 31.32 -2.33
N SER A 431 9.68 31.72 -1.85
CA SER A 431 8.82 30.83 -1.05
C SER A 431 8.10 29.83 -1.95
N ARG A 432 8.08 28.56 -1.53
CA ARG A 432 7.29 27.49 -2.12
C ARG A 432 5.80 27.78 -1.93
N GLN A 433 5.09 27.91 -3.04
CA GLN A 433 3.65 28.21 -3.10
C GLN A 433 2.98 27.33 -4.16
N ASN A 434 1.65 27.19 -4.11
CA ASN A 434 0.86 26.50 -5.12
C ASN A 434 -0.29 27.43 -5.59
N PRO A 435 -0.27 27.91 -6.86
CA PRO A 435 0.72 27.66 -7.91
C PRO A 435 2.10 28.28 -7.62
N PRO A 436 3.18 27.82 -8.29
CA PRO A 436 4.52 28.39 -8.14
C PRO A 436 4.58 29.87 -8.51
N ASN A 437 5.57 30.58 -7.96
CA ASN A 437 5.83 31.97 -8.34
C ASN A 437 6.15 32.05 -9.85
N LEU A 438 5.49 32.94 -10.58
CA LEU A 438 5.63 33.08 -12.03
C LEU A 438 7.07 33.33 -12.49
N GLN A 439 7.92 33.95 -11.65
CA GLN A 439 9.34 34.16 -11.98
C GLN A 439 10.11 32.84 -12.10
N LEU A 440 9.69 31.80 -11.37
CA LEU A 440 10.30 30.47 -11.43
C LEU A 440 9.91 29.71 -12.71
N LEU A 441 8.88 30.17 -13.42
CA LEU A 441 8.45 29.59 -14.70
C LEU A 441 9.18 30.24 -15.90
N ASN A 442 10.12 31.16 -15.67
CA ASN A 442 10.81 31.86 -16.74
C ASN A 442 11.64 30.87 -17.58
N PRO A 443 11.41 30.76 -18.90
CA PRO A 443 12.20 29.91 -19.79
C PRO A 443 13.67 30.32 -19.94
N ASP A 444 14.04 31.53 -19.50
CA ASP A 444 15.44 31.99 -19.45
C ASP A 444 16.25 31.32 -18.32
N ILE A 445 15.58 30.57 -17.42
CA ILE A 445 16.26 29.70 -16.46
C ILE A 445 16.66 28.42 -17.21
N ASP A 446 17.96 28.10 -17.26
CA ASP A 446 18.47 27.03 -18.12
C ASP A 446 18.10 25.64 -17.59
N TYR A 447 18.26 25.42 -16.28
CA TYR A 447 18.02 24.13 -15.65
C TYR A 447 17.20 24.21 -14.37
N GLN A 448 16.62 23.08 -13.98
CA GLN A 448 15.99 22.87 -12.68
C GLN A 448 16.42 21.53 -12.05
N ILE A 449 16.39 21.43 -10.72
CA ILE A 449 16.61 20.17 -10.00
C ILE A 449 15.89 20.17 -8.64
N PRO A 450 15.25 19.06 -8.23
CA PRO A 450 14.79 18.90 -6.85
C PRO A 450 15.98 18.88 -5.89
N MET A 451 15.83 19.52 -4.74
CA MET A 451 16.92 19.77 -3.80
C MET A 451 17.62 18.50 -3.31
N GLY A 452 16.86 17.44 -3.03
CA GLY A 452 17.41 16.15 -2.60
C GLY A 452 18.14 15.38 -3.71
N SER A 453 17.91 15.73 -4.98
CA SER A 453 18.59 15.11 -6.14
C SER A 453 19.98 15.71 -6.39
N LEU A 454 20.31 16.85 -5.74
CA LEU A 454 21.65 17.42 -5.79
C LEU A 454 22.72 16.44 -5.28
N GLY A 455 22.36 15.58 -4.32
CA GLY A 455 23.26 14.60 -3.73
C GLY A 455 23.86 13.65 -4.76
N GLN A 456 23.09 13.27 -5.78
CA GLN A 456 23.55 12.38 -6.86
C GLN A 456 24.78 12.91 -7.60
N TRP A 457 24.90 14.22 -7.73
CA TRP A 457 25.95 14.87 -8.52
C TRP A 457 27.05 15.47 -7.67
N LEU A 458 26.72 15.92 -6.45
CA LEU A 458 27.60 16.72 -5.61
C LEU A 458 27.95 16.07 -4.27
N ARG A 459 27.37 14.90 -3.94
CA ARG A 459 27.64 14.14 -2.71
C ARG A 459 27.96 12.66 -2.99
N THR A 460 28.85 12.40 -3.95
CA THR A 460 29.14 11.04 -4.47
C THR A 460 30.04 10.19 -3.58
N ASP A 461 30.79 10.81 -2.68
CA ASP A 461 31.80 10.22 -1.79
C ASP A 461 32.04 11.13 -0.58
N GLU A 462 32.84 10.73 0.40
CA GLU A 462 33.07 11.55 1.61
C GLU A 462 33.84 12.84 1.34
N ASP A 463 34.77 12.85 0.36
CA ASP A 463 35.58 14.03 0.02
C ASP A 463 34.70 15.15 -0.54
N SER A 464 33.60 14.81 -1.20
CA SER A 464 32.63 15.77 -1.73
C SER A 464 31.94 16.63 -0.66
N PHE A 465 32.10 16.33 0.64
CA PHE A 465 31.58 17.14 1.75
C PHE A 465 32.56 18.22 2.25
N GLU A 466 33.75 18.37 1.67
CA GLU A 466 34.79 19.30 2.17
C GLU A 466 34.26 20.73 2.38
N GLU A 467 33.48 21.26 1.43
CA GLU A 467 32.89 22.60 1.51
C GLU A 467 31.77 22.71 2.57
N SER A 468 31.16 21.59 2.95
CA SER A 468 30.19 21.51 4.05
C SER A 468 30.87 21.52 5.43
N LYS A 469 32.21 21.62 5.48
CA LYS A 469 32.93 21.73 6.75
C LYS A 469 32.84 23.11 7.41
N GLN A 470 32.12 24.06 6.81
CA GLN A 470 31.88 25.38 7.38
C GLN A 470 30.40 25.57 7.69
N PRO A 471 30.06 26.37 8.73
CA PRO A 471 28.69 26.82 8.94
C PRO A 471 28.19 27.55 7.70
N TYR A 472 27.00 27.18 7.22
CA TYR A 472 26.44 27.70 5.98
C TYR A 472 25.13 28.48 6.19
N LEU A 473 24.59 28.49 7.41
CA LEU A 473 23.51 29.38 7.80
C LEU A 473 24.01 30.47 8.76
N THR A 474 23.45 31.66 8.63
CA THR A 474 23.74 32.81 9.49
C THR A 474 22.47 33.28 10.17
N ALA A 475 22.40 33.23 11.50
CA ALA A 475 21.27 33.80 12.25
C ALA A 475 21.34 35.32 12.32
N CYS A 476 20.23 35.97 12.70
CA CYS A 476 20.22 37.42 12.94
C CYS A 476 21.09 37.76 14.16
N ALA A 477 22.27 38.35 13.95
CA ALA A 477 23.24 38.65 15.01
C ALA A 477 22.64 39.49 16.15
N ASN A 478 21.86 40.53 15.81
CA ASN A 478 21.23 41.40 16.80
C ASN A 478 20.18 40.68 17.65
N ARG A 479 19.38 39.78 17.06
CA ARG A 479 18.39 38.98 17.81
C ARG A 479 19.09 37.95 18.67
N SER A 480 20.06 37.23 18.11
CA SER A 480 20.85 36.21 18.81
C SER A 480 21.55 36.80 20.04
N ALA A 481 22.16 37.99 19.92
CA ALA A 481 22.81 38.67 21.03
C ALA A 481 21.83 39.11 22.13
N LYS A 482 20.62 39.56 21.76
CA LYS A 482 19.58 39.93 22.72
C LYS A 482 19.07 38.70 23.49
N ILE A 483 18.78 37.62 22.78
CA ILE A 483 18.34 36.35 23.39
C ILE A 483 19.44 35.81 24.31
N ARG A 484 20.70 35.76 23.84
CA ARG A 484 21.82 35.29 24.65
C ARG A 484 21.98 36.11 25.92
N LYS A 485 21.91 37.44 25.83
CA LYS A 485 21.97 38.30 27.02
C LYS A 485 20.84 38.00 28.01
N ARG A 486 19.61 37.80 27.53
CA ARG A 486 18.47 37.40 28.38
C ARG A 486 18.76 36.07 29.07
N TYR A 487 19.17 35.05 28.32
CA TYR A 487 19.43 33.72 28.86
C TYR A 487 20.61 33.71 29.84
N GLN A 488 21.69 34.45 29.57
CA GLN A 488 22.82 34.57 30.49
C GLN A 488 22.42 35.19 31.83
N ILE A 489 21.50 36.16 31.84
CA ILE A 489 20.97 36.75 33.08
C ILE A 489 20.15 35.72 33.86
N LEU A 490 19.32 34.92 33.17
CA LEU A 490 18.49 33.88 33.80
C LEU A 490 19.33 32.70 34.31
N ALA A 491 20.38 32.35 33.58
CA ALA A 491 21.24 31.21 33.85
C ALA A 491 22.26 31.46 34.97
N ASP A 492 22.51 32.70 35.36
CA ASP A 492 23.46 33.08 36.42
C ASP A 492 24.85 32.44 36.23
N GLY A 493 25.38 32.53 35.01
CA GLY A 493 26.70 32.00 34.65
C GLY A 493 26.75 30.50 34.30
N LYS A 494 25.61 29.79 34.36
CA LYS A 494 25.50 28.39 33.90
C LYS A 494 25.59 28.26 32.38
N LEU A 495 26.00 27.08 31.94
CA LEU A 495 26.08 26.71 30.53
C LEU A 495 24.69 26.68 29.89
N LEU A 496 24.48 27.38 28.77
CA LEU A 496 23.19 27.40 28.08
C LEU A 496 23.04 26.18 27.17
N VAL A 497 22.17 25.24 27.55
CA VAL A 497 21.97 23.97 26.83
C VAL A 497 20.55 23.90 26.27
N GLY A 498 20.41 23.81 24.95
CA GLY A 498 19.11 23.62 24.31
C GLY A 498 18.78 22.14 24.14
N ILE A 499 17.53 21.76 24.40
CA ILE A 499 17.09 20.37 24.27
C ILE A 499 15.82 20.19 23.44
N SER A 500 15.73 19.06 22.74
CA SER A 500 14.51 18.61 22.05
C SER A 500 14.49 17.08 22.01
N TRP A 501 13.37 16.50 22.44
CA TRP A 501 13.30 15.08 22.83
C TRP A 501 12.33 14.25 21.99
N LYS A 502 11.45 14.87 21.20
CA LYS A 502 10.46 14.15 20.39
C LYS A 502 10.26 14.73 19.00
N SER A 503 9.81 13.89 18.08
CA SER A 503 9.50 14.24 16.71
C SER A 503 8.04 13.95 16.40
N THR A 504 7.38 14.85 15.68
CA THR A 504 6.01 14.68 15.17
C THR A 504 5.99 14.51 13.64
N GLY A 505 7.01 13.85 13.09
CA GLY A 505 7.16 13.69 11.64
C GLY A 505 5.98 12.97 10.98
N ILE A 506 5.88 13.09 9.65
CA ILE A 506 4.77 12.54 8.83
C ILE A 506 4.69 11.01 8.99
N ASN A 507 5.83 10.31 9.02
CA ASN A 507 5.88 8.89 9.32
C ASN A 507 5.90 8.70 10.84
N GLN A 508 4.74 8.38 11.42
CA GLN A 508 4.56 8.26 12.87
C GLN A 508 5.43 7.17 13.49
N ARG A 509 5.52 5.99 12.86
CA ARG A 509 6.34 4.87 13.35
C ARG A 509 7.81 5.28 13.48
N ARG A 510 8.34 5.91 12.44
CA ARG A 510 9.71 6.42 12.42
C ARG A 510 9.92 7.51 13.46
N ALA A 511 8.95 8.41 13.63
CA ALA A 511 9.00 9.48 14.61
C ALA A 511 9.04 8.91 16.04
N LEU A 512 8.27 7.86 16.33
CA LEU A 512 8.28 7.16 17.61
C LEU A 512 9.65 6.52 17.91
N LEU A 513 10.24 5.80 16.95
CA LEU A 513 11.52 5.09 17.15
C LEU A 513 12.67 6.01 17.54
N LYS A 514 12.66 7.27 17.08
CA LYS A 514 13.68 8.27 17.39
C LYS A 514 13.29 9.25 18.49
N SER A 515 12.08 9.15 19.04
CA SER A 515 11.62 9.98 20.14
C SER A 515 11.95 9.36 21.49
N THR A 516 12.04 10.22 22.49
CA THR A 516 12.26 9.90 23.91
C THR A 516 11.21 10.61 24.75
N ILE A 517 11.11 10.24 26.03
CA ILE A 517 10.26 10.93 27.01
C ILE A 517 11.13 11.72 27.99
N LEU A 518 10.61 12.79 28.60
CA LEU A 518 11.40 13.66 29.48
C LEU A 518 12.02 12.93 30.67
N GLU A 519 11.40 11.85 31.13
CA GLU A 519 11.92 11.01 32.21
C GLU A 519 13.31 10.45 31.87
N ASP A 520 13.56 10.10 30.61
CA ASP A 520 14.87 9.63 30.15
C ASP A 520 15.96 10.71 30.33
N TRP A 521 15.57 11.98 30.21
CA TRP A 521 16.46 13.14 30.28
C TRP A 521 16.84 13.55 31.71
N THR A 522 16.19 13.01 32.74
CA THR A 522 16.39 13.38 34.15
C THR A 522 17.88 13.42 34.54
N SER A 523 18.67 12.44 34.07
CA SER A 523 20.09 12.32 34.40
C SER A 523 20.98 13.41 33.78
N ILE A 524 20.58 13.97 32.65
CA ILE A 524 21.21 15.12 32.00
C ILE A 524 20.68 16.40 32.63
N LEU A 525 19.37 16.50 32.82
CA LEU A 525 18.70 17.68 33.35
C LEU A 525 19.06 17.99 34.80
N SER A 526 19.56 17.01 35.56
CA SER A 526 20.00 17.19 36.94
C SER A 526 21.37 17.90 37.09
N GLN A 527 22.07 18.18 35.99
CA GLN A 527 23.38 18.84 36.02
C GLN A 527 23.21 20.33 36.40
N GLN A 528 23.68 20.71 37.59
CA GLN A 528 23.35 22.01 38.21
C GLN A 528 24.06 23.20 37.54
N GLU A 529 25.17 22.93 36.86
CA GLU A 529 26.01 23.87 36.12
C GLU A 529 25.43 24.19 34.73
N CYS A 530 24.36 23.51 34.33
CA CYS A 530 23.62 23.77 33.09
C CYS A 530 22.32 24.53 33.36
N TYR A 531 21.95 25.38 32.40
CA TYR A 531 20.63 25.97 32.29
C TYR A 531 20.00 25.44 31.02
N PHE A 532 18.89 24.70 31.16
CA PHE A 532 18.25 24.01 30.04
C PHE A 532 17.15 24.86 29.42
N ILE A 533 17.23 25.04 28.10
CA ILE A 533 16.26 25.79 27.29
C ILE A 533 15.49 24.79 26.43
N ASN A 534 14.17 24.92 26.40
CA ASN A 534 13.33 24.14 25.50
C ASN A 534 13.51 24.60 24.05
N LEU A 535 13.90 23.67 23.17
CA LEU A 535 13.87 23.80 21.71
C LEU A 535 12.83 22.88 21.05
N GLN A 536 12.09 22.10 21.85
CA GLN A 536 11.02 21.23 21.37
C GLN A 536 9.89 22.08 20.78
N TYR A 537 9.61 21.81 19.51
CA TYR A 537 8.51 22.43 18.80
C TYR A 537 7.18 21.76 19.13
N GLY A 538 6.09 22.50 18.92
CA GLY A 538 4.73 22.07 19.25
C GLY A 538 4.31 22.48 20.67
N ASP A 539 3.09 22.13 21.05
CA ASP A 539 2.58 22.38 22.40
C ASP A 539 3.10 21.31 23.36
N VAL A 540 3.95 21.74 24.29
CA VAL A 540 4.55 20.89 25.34
C VAL A 540 4.38 21.48 26.73
N LYS A 541 3.50 22.48 26.89
CA LYS A 541 3.40 23.22 28.15
C LYS A 541 2.99 22.32 29.30
N GLU A 542 1.96 21.50 29.11
CA GLU A 542 1.48 20.56 30.12
C GLU A 542 2.54 19.50 30.46
N GLU A 543 3.24 18.98 29.45
CA GLU A 543 4.32 18.00 29.62
C GLU A 543 5.46 18.56 30.48
N LEU A 544 5.88 19.80 30.22
CA LEU A 544 6.91 20.50 31.01
C LEU A 544 6.46 20.77 32.45
N GLU A 545 5.21 21.22 32.65
CA GLU A 545 4.64 21.47 33.98
C GLU A 545 4.57 20.19 34.81
N GLN A 546 4.09 19.09 34.20
CA GLN A 546 4.02 17.78 34.87
C GLN A 546 5.43 17.26 35.23
N PHE A 547 6.38 17.34 34.30
CA PHE A 547 7.76 16.92 34.55
C PHE A 547 8.40 17.69 35.70
N HIS A 548 8.19 19.02 35.76
CA HIS A 548 8.68 19.84 36.85
C HIS A 548 8.05 19.44 38.20
N LEU A 549 6.73 19.24 38.25
CA LEU A 549 6.04 18.82 39.47
C LEU A 549 6.54 17.47 40.00
N GLN A 550 6.96 16.56 39.12
CA GLN A 550 7.43 15.23 39.50
C GLN A 550 8.91 15.19 39.92
N THR A 551 9.76 16.01 39.31
CA THR A 551 11.22 15.92 39.44
C THR A 551 11.89 17.11 40.12
N ASP A 552 11.17 18.24 40.28
CA ASP A 552 11.71 19.55 40.67
C ASP A 552 12.76 20.12 39.69
N LEU A 553 12.93 19.51 38.51
CA LEU A 553 13.82 19.99 37.45
C LEU A 553 13.07 21.00 36.56
N MET A 554 13.78 22.04 36.13
CA MET A 554 13.22 23.12 35.32
C MET A 554 13.84 23.13 33.93
N ILE A 555 12.97 23.17 32.90
CA ILE A 555 13.35 23.44 31.52
C ILE A 555 12.71 24.77 31.14
N TYR A 556 13.53 25.75 30.76
CA TYR A 556 13.04 27.09 30.45
C TYR A 556 12.34 27.13 29.08
N GLN A 557 11.06 27.48 29.08
CA GLN A 557 10.28 27.76 27.87
C GLN A 557 10.35 29.25 27.51
N ASP A 558 10.78 29.57 26.30
CA ASP A 558 10.75 30.93 25.77
C ASP A 558 9.45 31.16 24.98
N GLU A 559 8.47 31.79 25.63
CA GLU A 559 7.14 32.08 25.06
C GLU A 559 7.18 33.07 23.88
N GLU A 560 8.30 33.75 23.65
CA GLU A 560 8.45 34.67 22.50
C GLU A 560 8.85 33.96 21.21
N ILE A 561 9.21 32.66 21.28
CA ILE A 561 9.79 31.92 20.15
C ILE A 561 8.91 30.73 19.79
N ASP A 562 8.27 30.82 18.62
CA ASP A 562 7.51 29.72 18.02
C ASP A 562 8.20 29.29 16.71
N SER A 563 8.89 28.15 16.76
CA SER A 563 9.60 27.57 15.62
C SER A 563 8.66 27.05 14.51
N LEU A 564 7.39 26.82 14.81
CA LEU A 564 6.40 26.46 13.79
C LEU A 564 5.97 27.69 12.98
N GLN A 565 6.07 28.90 13.53
CA GLN A 565 5.70 30.13 12.84
C GLN A 565 6.91 30.86 12.26
N ASN A 566 8.01 30.97 13.02
CA ASN A 566 9.18 31.76 12.63
C ASN A 566 10.50 31.04 12.90
N LEU A 567 11.08 30.47 11.83
CA LEU A 567 12.37 29.81 11.90
C LEU A 567 13.55 30.78 12.05
N ASP A 568 13.37 32.08 11.73
CA ASP A 568 14.42 33.09 11.89
C ASP A 568 14.67 33.41 13.37
N ASP A 569 13.60 33.47 14.17
CA ASP A 569 13.70 33.64 15.63
C ASP A 569 14.23 32.37 16.29
N PHE A 570 13.80 31.20 15.82
CA PHE A 570 14.36 29.91 16.27
C PHE A 570 15.86 29.79 15.95
N ALA A 571 16.31 30.19 14.76
CA ALA A 571 17.73 30.22 14.42
C ALA A 571 18.53 31.17 15.34
N ALA A 572 17.94 32.31 15.72
CA ALA A 572 18.53 33.24 16.67
C ALA A 572 18.59 32.65 18.10
N GLN A 573 17.57 31.91 18.51
CA GLN A 573 17.54 31.17 19.78
C GLN A 573 18.67 30.15 19.83
N VAL A 574 18.76 29.27 18.83
CA VAL A 574 19.78 28.23 18.73
C VAL A 574 21.18 28.84 18.72
N SER A 575 21.36 29.96 18.01
CA SER A 575 22.64 30.67 17.96
C SER A 575 23.08 31.24 19.32
N ALA A 576 22.12 31.56 20.20
CA ALA A 576 22.36 32.11 21.52
C ALA A 576 22.87 31.08 22.54
N LEU A 577 22.75 29.78 22.26
CA LEU A 577 23.11 28.69 23.18
C LEU A 577 24.59 28.33 23.12
N ASP A 578 25.08 27.56 24.08
CA ASP A 578 26.45 27.04 24.08
C ASP A 578 26.52 25.62 23.50
N LEU A 579 25.51 24.81 23.78
CA LEU A 579 25.38 23.42 23.34
C LEU A 579 23.91 23.12 22.98
N VAL A 580 23.71 22.25 21.99
CA VAL A 580 22.39 21.67 21.69
C VAL A 580 22.48 20.16 21.85
N ILE A 581 21.60 19.57 22.65
CA ILE A 581 21.48 18.12 22.82
C ILE A 581 20.07 17.73 22.36
N SER A 582 19.95 16.96 21.29
CA SER A 582 18.63 16.68 20.72
C SER A 582 18.59 15.33 20.04
N ILE A 583 17.41 14.72 19.97
CA ILE A 583 17.16 13.60 19.05
C ILE A 583 17.28 14.05 17.58
N ASP A 584 17.31 13.08 16.65
CA ASP A 584 17.25 13.31 15.20
C ASP A 584 15.95 14.02 14.76
N ASN A 585 15.98 15.35 14.70
CA ASN A 585 14.88 16.18 14.20
C ASN A 585 15.39 17.51 13.59
N MET A 586 14.49 18.43 13.22
CA MET A 586 14.85 19.72 12.61
C MET A 586 15.83 20.56 13.45
N THR A 587 15.79 20.44 14.78
CA THR A 587 16.65 21.19 15.71
C THR A 587 18.13 20.89 15.48
N VAL A 588 18.50 19.61 15.26
CA VAL A 588 19.91 19.25 15.03
C VAL A 588 20.42 19.78 13.69
N HIS A 589 19.56 19.79 12.66
CA HIS A 589 19.91 20.35 11.35
C HIS A 589 20.10 21.87 11.43
N MET A 590 19.19 22.58 12.11
CA MET A 590 19.31 24.04 12.33
C MET A 590 20.60 24.37 13.10
N ALA A 591 20.84 23.67 14.21
CA ALA A 591 22.00 23.92 15.06
C ALA A 591 23.33 23.59 14.36
N GLY A 592 23.40 22.46 13.65
CA GLY A 592 24.57 22.07 12.88
C GLY A 592 24.87 23.06 11.75
N ALA A 593 23.85 23.49 11.01
CA ALA A 593 24.00 24.45 9.92
C ALA A 593 24.48 25.84 10.38
N LEU A 594 24.13 26.23 11.61
CA LEU A 594 24.59 27.45 12.28
C LEU A 594 25.98 27.30 12.94
N GLY A 595 26.61 26.13 12.86
CA GLY A 595 27.92 25.87 13.45
C GLY A 595 27.94 25.74 14.97
N LYS A 596 26.80 25.46 15.60
CA LYS A 596 26.73 25.20 17.04
C LYS A 596 27.32 23.84 17.36
N LYS A 597 27.83 23.66 18.58
CA LYS A 597 28.15 22.32 19.09
C LYS A 597 26.84 21.57 19.30
N VAL A 598 26.72 20.39 18.69
CA VAL A 598 25.48 19.60 18.74
C VAL A 598 25.79 18.16 19.14
N TRP A 599 25.01 17.61 20.05
CA TRP A 599 24.99 16.20 20.38
C TRP A 599 23.65 15.61 19.95
N THR A 600 23.72 14.66 19.01
CA THR A 600 22.53 14.06 18.41
C THR A 600 22.33 12.65 18.92
N LEU A 601 21.15 12.41 19.49
CA LEU A 601 20.74 11.12 20.02
C LEU A 601 20.02 10.35 18.91
N LEU A 602 20.53 9.17 18.58
CA LEU A 602 20.09 8.37 17.45
C LEU A 602 19.56 7.01 17.90
N PRO A 603 18.48 6.51 17.26
CA PRO A 603 18.01 5.14 17.47
C PRO A 603 19.02 4.12 16.93
N TYR A 604 18.80 2.84 17.24
CA TYR A 604 19.69 1.75 16.81
C TYR A 604 19.93 1.74 15.29
N ILE A 605 18.85 1.82 14.50
CA ILE A 605 18.92 2.03 13.05
C ILE A 605 18.53 3.50 12.76
N PRO A 606 19.51 4.38 12.48
CA PRO A 606 19.29 5.81 12.29
C PRO A 606 18.78 6.14 10.86
N ASP A 607 18.47 7.41 10.59
CA ASP A 607 18.37 7.88 9.20
C ASP A 607 19.68 7.70 8.44
N TRP A 608 19.56 7.47 7.13
CA TRP A 608 20.69 7.25 6.23
C TRP A 608 21.72 8.38 6.30
N ARG A 609 21.29 9.61 6.61
CA ARG A 609 22.14 10.81 6.77
C ARG A 609 23.23 10.64 7.81
N TRP A 610 23.00 9.81 8.81
CA TRP A 610 23.91 9.65 9.95
C TRP A 610 24.90 8.50 9.76
N MET A 611 24.70 7.63 8.77
CA MET A 611 25.45 6.39 8.57
C MET A 611 25.47 5.47 9.81
N LEU A 612 26.08 4.28 9.73
CA LEU A 612 26.06 3.28 10.82
C LEU A 612 27.24 3.42 11.79
N ASP A 613 28.47 3.45 11.26
CA ASP A 613 29.67 3.17 12.03
C ASP A 613 30.52 4.42 12.31
N ARG A 614 29.86 5.49 12.79
CA ARG A 614 30.55 6.76 13.09
C ARG A 614 29.92 7.57 14.23
N GLU A 615 30.75 8.31 14.95
CA GLU A 615 30.33 9.25 16.01
C GLU A 615 30.29 10.72 15.53
N ASP A 616 30.71 10.99 14.30
CA ASP A 616 30.65 12.29 13.64
C ASP A 616 29.69 12.24 12.44
N THR A 617 29.53 13.36 11.72
CA THR A 617 28.72 13.41 10.51
C THR A 617 29.37 14.27 9.44
N PRO A 618 29.33 13.87 8.16
CA PRO A 618 29.89 14.67 7.08
C PRO A 618 29.07 15.94 6.79
N TRP A 619 27.83 16.01 7.29
CA TRP A 619 26.94 17.16 7.10
C TRP A 619 27.23 18.32 8.05
N TYR A 620 27.71 18.03 9.26
CA TYR A 620 27.84 18.99 10.36
C TYR A 620 29.11 18.75 11.20
N PRO A 621 30.21 19.46 10.95
CA PRO A 621 31.51 19.19 11.60
C PRO A 621 31.52 19.36 13.11
N SER A 622 30.66 20.23 13.64
CA SER A 622 30.56 20.52 15.07
C SER A 622 29.65 19.54 15.83
N MET A 623 29.16 18.50 15.14
CA MET A 623 28.18 17.57 15.68
C MET A 623 28.82 16.24 16.09
N ARG A 624 28.36 15.71 17.22
CA ARG A 624 28.68 14.37 17.71
C ARG A 624 27.41 13.53 17.82
N LEU A 625 27.50 12.26 17.47
CA LEU A 625 26.40 11.31 17.42
C LEU A 625 26.51 10.30 18.57
N PHE A 626 25.39 10.04 19.24
CA PHE A 626 25.26 9.03 20.29
C PHE A 626 24.15 8.07 19.88
N ARG A 627 24.43 6.76 19.88
CA ARG A 627 23.56 5.75 19.25
C ARG A 627 23.14 4.71 20.26
N GLN A 628 21.89 4.27 20.17
CA GLN A 628 21.45 3.08 20.90
C GLN A 628 22.29 1.87 20.51
N SER A 629 22.57 0.99 21.48
CA SER A 629 23.15 -0.33 21.20
C SER A 629 22.10 -1.37 20.83
N GLU A 630 20.86 -1.17 21.25
CA GLU A 630 19.72 -2.04 20.99
C GLU A 630 18.46 -1.19 20.79
N THR A 631 17.55 -1.63 19.92
CA THR A 631 16.32 -0.88 19.63
C THR A 631 15.50 -0.62 20.88
N GLY A 632 15.23 0.66 21.15
CA GLY A 632 14.39 1.08 22.27
C GLY A 632 15.12 1.26 23.61
N ASP A 633 16.38 0.83 23.73
CA ASP A 633 17.19 1.09 24.92
C ASP A 633 17.96 2.41 24.78
N TRP A 634 17.40 3.47 25.37
CA TRP A 634 18.04 4.78 25.44
C TRP A 634 18.96 4.94 26.66
N SER A 635 18.93 4.04 27.64
CA SER A 635 19.60 4.24 28.94
C SER A 635 21.11 4.47 28.79
N ARG A 636 21.75 3.68 27.92
CA ARG A 636 23.18 3.80 27.61
C ARG A 636 23.51 5.11 26.91
N VAL A 637 22.65 5.57 25.99
CA VAL A 637 22.82 6.84 25.28
C VAL A 637 22.82 7.99 26.29
N PHE A 638 21.83 8.04 27.17
CA PHE A 638 21.74 9.09 28.20
C PHE A 638 22.91 9.04 29.18
N ALA A 639 23.38 7.85 29.58
CA ALA A 639 24.56 7.70 30.42
C ALA A 639 25.84 8.25 29.75
N GLN A 640 26.03 7.98 28.45
CA GLN A 640 27.15 8.50 27.68
C GLN A 640 27.08 10.01 27.53
N VAL A 641 25.91 10.55 27.15
CA VAL A 641 25.70 11.99 26.99
C VAL A 641 25.92 12.72 28.31
N ARG A 642 25.44 12.18 29.43
CA ARG A 642 25.68 12.72 30.76
C ARG A 642 27.17 12.79 31.07
N SER A 643 27.88 11.67 30.92
CA SER A 643 29.32 11.61 31.22
C SER A 643 30.11 12.59 30.34
N GLU A 644 29.70 12.75 29.08
CA GLU A 644 30.33 13.72 28.18
C GLU A 644 30.01 15.16 28.59
N LEU A 645 28.78 15.43 29.07
CA LEU A 645 28.39 16.76 29.58
C LEU A 645 29.24 17.16 30.78
N GLU A 646 29.42 16.25 31.73
CA GLU A 646 30.27 16.44 32.91
C GLU A 646 31.70 16.81 32.48
N GLN A 647 32.30 16.06 31.54
CA GLN A 647 33.63 16.37 31.01
C GLN A 647 33.69 17.71 30.25
N TYR A 648 32.66 18.03 29.47
CA TYR A 648 32.61 19.28 28.69
C TYR A 648 32.60 20.52 29.59
N MET A 649 31.92 20.44 30.74
CA MET A 649 31.88 21.53 31.72
C MET A 649 33.22 21.72 32.44
N GLU A 650 33.94 20.63 32.75
CA GLU A 650 35.29 20.71 33.34
C GLU A 650 36.28 21.42 32.42
N HIS A 651 36.23 21.16 31.11
CA HIS A 651 37.12 21.82 30.14
C HIS A 651 36.72 23.29 29.91
N SER A 652 35.43 23.60 29.90
CA SER A 652 34.93 24.96 29.67
C SER A 652 35.15 25.91 30.85
N THR A 653 35.46 25.39 32.04
CA THR A 653 35.81 26.19 33.23
C THR A 653 37.32 26.41 33.40
N ALA A 654 38.14 25.73 32.59
CA ALA A 654 39.61 25.83 32.61
C ALA A 654 40.18 26.82 31.57
N GLU A 655 39.38 27.24 30.58
CA GLU A 655 39.66 28.30 29.59
C GLU A 655 39.04 29.64 30.01
#